data_AF-A0A3C1RX38-F1
#
_entry.id   AF-A0A3C1RX38-F1
#
_cell.length_a   1.000
_cell.length_b   1.000
_cell.length_c   1.000
_cell.angle_alpha   90.00
_cell.angle_beta   90.00
_cell.angle_gamma   90.00
#
_symmetry.space_group_name_H-M   'P 1'
#
loop_
_entity.id
_entity.type
_entity.pdbx_description
1 polymer ?
#
loop_
_entity_poly.entity_id
_entity_poly.type
_entity_poly.pdbx_seq_one_letter_code
_entity_poly.pdbx_strand_id
1 'polypeptide(L)'
;MTAYQLKPWTQVVTPHPDILDGKLDNATYAANLGSVIRQEPKCPRLYRDARDFFNSTYLTGELRGILADVLKGLQGDAGNRVIQLRTPFGGGKTHTLLSLYHLTKNREQLRGISQLDALPDPGEVTVAAFTGLDISVSTGMQIENGPQILTPWGYLAWQIGGIEAYKLIEADDKNRTAPGNNDLRKIIGDKPTLILMDEFLVYIENAMGIPLGDSTFGRQIITFIQKLTEVVRELPKTVLVYSLQASVQEAVGNEGLLSVLDKLVSRIDVKKEPVSGDEVMEVVRKRLFTDIGDAETIAEVARQQAALFRKFRESYITTNREKQEVEQQAKLLEERIKLSYPFHPDLLDLMYHRWGSLPSYQRTRGALQFLASMVYALREKNDLSWLISPGNVLFDHEAVRSAFFSQVGERDNYSAVIAADLIGRKAKVNFVDQRIAQDVPAMSNLKVGSRLASAILMYSFGARGGEERGVFEQEIVGACLAPGLDRNTIVTVLNDLREELLYLHYVGQRYRFETKANLNKLVTDEENKIAGDDVLERIQGDLKNSLKTAQGKVVLWPKDSSAIPDHINQFCTVYLDSSWAEKSTESLQEDGMKWLENRGNDKRDYKNAIAFIVPNAIQFDKARKSARTLLAVNSLVKDKDKHKFSVEDLDELKAKGKDATSSLDSSLRRLYEQILLPLRPQEQAPIRLEMVDLQSQINTSQNLQDRVLDALKSYVFNSITVTKIISYSKINESEIGVIQGDELISYFFRFPGYPKLLSDEPIKKAILTAIANGSMGYVPKLKIVGDSVAIDKPELISFNRHIPADELDLSGYLLAPRIVEQFQQQPPIIELENDGTQPDSINYPDAVTGNTTSKVAEQKPTVEYKSASSSLTRTVLVDIVDGKQAAKRYTLSSILNKSQVFDFFEMLQRLSDKADDMIIKIEIKASTKGEFDPNWIRNAIEEPLDEMDIQANTKLE
;
A
#
# COMPACT_ATOMS: atom_id res chain seq x y z
N MET A 1 -43.74 -11.13 -9.99
CA MET A 1 -43.19 -12.51 -9.96
C MET A 1 -42.03 -12.56 -10.94
N THR A 2 -40.80 -12.43 -10.45
CA THR A 2 -39.60 -12.45 -11.31
C THR A 2 -39.20 -13.89 -11.62
N ALA A 3 -38.74 -14.10 -12.85
CA ALA A 3 -38.36 -15.38 -13.45
C ALA A 3 -37.37 -16.17 -12.58
N TYR A 4 -37.62 -17.48 -12.45
CA TYR A 4 -36.82 -18.54 -11.82
C TYR A 4 -35.51 -18.10 -11.14
N GLN A 5 -35.54 -18.01 -9.81
CA GLN A 5 -34.32 -17.94 -9.00
C GLN A 5 -33.60 -19.29 -9.12
N LEU A 6 -32.39 -19.30 -9.71
CA LEU A 6 -31.57 -20.51 -9.84
C LEU A 6 -31.33 -21.14 -8.46
N LYS A 7 -31.50 -22.47 -8.40
CA LYS A 7 -31.31 -23.23 -7.17
C LYS A 7 -29.82 -23.38 -6.85
N PRO A 8 -29.42 -23.26 -5.57
CA PRO A 8 -28.08 -23.63 -5.13
C PRO A 8 -27.73 -25.08 -5.46
N TRP A 9 -26.45 -25.38 -5.67
CA TRP A 9 -26.00 -26.76 -5.96
C TRP A 9 -26.42 -27.74 -4.85
N THR A 10 -26.47 -27.28 -3.60
CA THR A 10 -26.91 -28.05 -2.43
C THR A 10 -28.35 -28.57 -2.52
N GLN A 11 -29.19 -27.95 -3.35
CA GLN A 11 -30.59 -28.37 -3.58
C GLN A 11 -30.76 -29.20 -4.87
N VAL A 12 -29.74 -29.26 -5.72
CA VAL A 12 -29.79 -29.93 -7.03
C VAL A 12 -29.08 -31.28 -6.99
N VAL A 13 -27.91 -31.35 -6.35
CA VAL A 13 -27.10 -32.58 -6.33
C VAL A 13 -27.24 -33.35 -5.02
N THR A 14 -27.03 -34.66 -5.10
CA THR A 14 -26.99 -35.56 -3.94
C THR A 14 -25.62 -36.25 -3.87
N PRO A 15 -24.80 -35.94 -2.85
CA PRO A 15 -23.52 -36.63 -2.61
C PRO A 15 -23.72 -38.10 -2.25
N HIS A 16 -22.69 -38.92 -2.44
CA HIS A 16 -22.72 -40.29 -1.95
C HIS A 16 -22.83 -40.37 -0.41
N PRO A 17 -23.45 -41.44 0.14
CA PRO A 17 -23.63 -41.60 1.58
C PRO A 17 -22.33 -41.57 2.40
N ASP A 18 -21.22 -42.06 1.86
CA ASP A 18 -19.91 -42.01 2.54
C ASP A 18 -19.46 -40.56 2.82
N ILE A 19 -19.74 -39.63 1.90
CA ILE A 19 -19.48 -38.21 2.08
C ILE A 19 -20.45 -37.60 3.08
N LEU A 20 -21.75 -37.92 2.99
CA LEU A 20 -22.76 -37.42 3.94
C LEU A 20 -22.49 -37.88 5.38
N ASP A 21 -21.97 -39.09 5.56
CA ASP A 21 -21.57 -39.66 6.85
C ASP A 21 -20.24 -39.09 7.40
N GLY A 22 -19.55 -38.21 6.65
CA GLY A 22 -18.26 -37.65 7.03
C GLY A 22 -17.09 -38.65 6.97
N LYS A 23 -17.21 -39.75 6.20
CA LYS A 23 -16.13 -40.75 6.01
C LYS A 23 -15.10 -40.26 5.00
N LEU A 24 -14.42 -39.17 5.35
CA LEU A 24 -13.53 -38.38 4.49
C LEU A 24 -12.06 -38.87 4.50
N ASP A 25 -11.82 -40.06 5.06
CA ASP A 25 -10.48 -40.61 5.15
C ASP A 25 -9.92 -40.93 3.77
N ASN A 26 -8.63 -40.64 3.61
CA ASN A 26 -7.92 -40.87 2.36
C ASN A 26 -7.97 -42.37 1.96
N ALA A 27 -8.03 -43.27 2.95
CA ALA A 27 -8.13 -44.71 2.72
C ALA A 27 -9.44 -45.12 2.02
N THR A 28 -10.52 -44.37 2.21
CA THR A 28 -11.84 -44.63 1.58
C THR A 28 -11.80 -44.43 0.06
N TYR A 29 -10.85 -43.63 -0.45
CA TYR A 29 -10.66 -43.37 -1.88
C TYR A 29 -9.51 -44.19 -2.50
N ALA A 30 -8.84 -45.01 -1.70
CA ALA A 30 -7.75 -45.87 -2.16
C ALA A 30 -8.32 -47.19 -2.68
N ALA A 31 -8.30 -47.38 -3.99
CA ALA A 31 -8.50 -48.69 -4.59
C ALA A 31 -7.34 -49.62 -4.21
N ASN A 32 -7.64 -50.84 -3.77
CA ASN A 32 -6.65 -51.88 -3.47
C ASN A 32 -7.10 -53.19 -4.11
N LEU A 33 -6.37 -53.64 -5.14
CA LEU A 33 -6.67 -54.86 -5.87
C LEU A 33 -6.64 -56.10 -4.97
N GLY A 34 -5.62 -56.22 -4.13
CA GLY A 34 -5.44 -57.34 -3.20
C GLY A 34 -6.59 -57.49 -2.21
N SER A 35 -7.00 -56.40 -1.55
CA SER A 35 -8.11 -56.40 -0.58
C SER A 35 -9.45 -56.77 -1.22
N VAL A 36 -9.69 -56.39 -2.48
CA VAL A 36 -10.89 -56.77 -3.23
C VAL A 36 -10.88 -58.27 -3.55
N ILE A 37 -9.75 -58.78 -4.03
CA ILE A 37 -9.59 -60.20 -4.37
C ILE A 37 -9.75 -61.09 -3.14
N ARG A 38 -9.19 -60.69 -2.01
CA ARG A 38 -9.33 -61.40 -0.72
C ARG A 38 -10.66 -61.15 -0.02
N GLN A 39 -11.54 -60.31 -0.58
CA GLN A 39 -12.84 -59.94 -0.01
C GLN A 39 -12.73 -59.42 1.44
N GLU A 40 -11.67 -58.66 1.74
CA GLU A 40 -11.38 -58.19 3.10
C GLU A 40 -12.54 -57.35 3.66
N PRO A 41 -13.02 -57.62 4.89
CA PRO A 41 -14.16 -56.89 5.48
C PRO A 41 -13.97 -55.38 5.55
N LYS A 42 -12.72 -54.92 5.72
CA LYS A 42 -12.34 -53.51 5.82
C LYS A 42 -12.33 -52.79 4.47
N CYS A 43 -12.31 -53.51 3.35
CA CYS A 43 -12.37 -52.90 2.03
C CYS A 43 -13.78 -52.29 1.80
N PRO A 44 -13.89 -51.03 1.35
CA PRO A 44 -15.19 -50.43 1.08
C PRO A 44 -16.02 -51.29 0.13
N ARG A 45 -17.31 -51.47 0.43
CA ARG A 45 -18.24 -52.25 -0.41
C ARG A 45 -18.24 -51.75 -1.86
N LEU A 46 -18.11 -50.44 -2.03
CA LEU A 46 -17.95 -49.75 -3.32
C LEU A 46 -16.91 -50.39 -4.25
N TYR A 47 -15.80 -50.90 -3.72
CA TYR A 47 -14.74 -51.54 -4.50
C TYR A 47 -14.85 -53.07 -4.52
N ARG A 48 -15.58 -53.68 -3.59
CA ARG A 48 -15.72 -55.15 -3.50
C ARG A 48 -16.85 -55.69 -4.36
N ASP A 49 -17.96 -54.96 -4.42
CA ASP A 49 -19.13 -55.33 -5.22
C ASP A 49 -18.98 -54.82 -6.65
N ALA A 50 -19.12 -55.72 -7.62
CA ALA A 50 -18.88 -55.40 -9.03
C ALA A 50 -19.86 -54.35 -9.56
N ARG A 51 -21.13 -54.41 -9.15
CA ARG A 51 -22.17 -53.51 -9.65
C ARG A 51 -22.07 -52.14 -9.00
N ASP A 52 -21.85 -52.09 -7.69
CA ASP A 52 -21.61 -50.83 -6.96
C ASP A 52 -20.36 -50.11 -7.50
N PHE A 53 -19.30 -50.87 -7.83
CA PHE A 53 -18.09 -50.35 -8.47
C PHE A 53 -18.41 -49.66 -9.79
N PHE A 54 -19.01 -50.37 -10.77
CA PHE A 54 -19.29 -49.79 -12.08
C PHE A 54 -20.38 -48.72 -12.06
N ASN A 55 -21.32 -48.75 -11.11
CA ASN A 55 -22.30 -47.68 -10.91
C ASN A 55 -21.65 -46.37 -10.48
N SER A 56 -20.47 -46.43 -9.85
CA SER A 56 -19.72 -45.29 -9.34
C SER A 56 -18.46 -44.98 -10.16
N THR A 57 -18.23 -45.75 -11.23
CA THR A 57 -17.15 -45.57 -12.19
C THR A 57 -17.67 -44.86 -13.43
N TYR A 58 -16.97 -43.80 -13.85
CA TYR A 58 -17.17 -43.22 -15.17
C TYR A 58 -16.30 -43.96 -16.19
N LEU A 59 -16.91 -44.59 -17.19
CA LEU A 59 -16.21 -45.29 -18.27
C LEU A 59 -15.72 -44.30 -19.33
N THR A 60 -14.55 -43.71 -19.06
CA THR A 60 -13.80 -42.87 -20.00
C THR A 60 -13.57 -43.59 -21.33
N GLY A 61 -13.37 -42.82 -22.40
CA GLY A 61 -13.04 -43.35 -23.72
C GLY A 61 -11.81 -44.27 -23.66
N GLU A 62 -10.76 -43.83 -22.97
CA GLU A 62 -9.52 -44.58 -22.80
C GLU A 62 -9.71 -45.85 -21.96
N LEU A 63 -10.40 -45.78 -20.81
CA LEU A 63 -10.70 -46.96 -20.00
C LEU A 63 -11.51 -47.98 -20.81
N ARG A 64 -12.55 -47.53 -21.52
CA ARG A 64 -13.35 -48.39 -22.39
C ARG A 64 -12.50 -49.05 -23.47
N GLY A 65 -11.58 -48.31 -24.08
CA GLY A 65 -10.62 -48.84 -25.05
C GLY A 65 -9.67 -49.87 -24.44
N ILE A 66 -9.16 -49.64 -23.23
CA ILE A 66 -8.34 -50.63 -22.50
C ILE A 66 -9.14 -51.90 -22.23
N LEU A 67 -10.36 -51.77 -21.68
CA LEU A 67 -11.22 -52.92 -21.37
C LEU A 67 -11.54 -53.72 -22.64
N ALA A 68 -11.93 -53.05 -23.72
CA ALA A 68 -12.25 -53.69 -25.00
C ALA A 68 -11.05 -54.46 -25.57
N ASP A 69 -9.86 -53.87 -25.55
CA ASP A 69 -8.66 -54.52 -26.09
C ASP A 69 -8.23 -55.73 -25.28
N VAL A 70 -8.32 -55.67 -23.95
CA VAL A 70 -8.05 -56.83 -23.09
C VAL A 70 -9.05 -57.95 -23.36
N LEU A 71 -10.35 -57.64 -23.45
CA LEU A 71 -11.37 -58.65 -23.69
C LEU A 71 -11.25 -59.30 -25.08
N LYS A 72 -10.91 -58.53 -26.13
CA LYS A 72 -10.58 -59.06 -27.46
C LYS A 72 -9.35 -59.97 -27.42
N GLY A 73 -8.29 -59.55 -26.72
CA GLY A 73 -7.09 -60.36 -26.52
C GLY A 73 -7.39 -61.71 -25.85
N LEU A 74 -8.32 -61.74 -24.89
CA LEU A 74 -8.77 -62.97 -24.22
C LEU A 74 -9.63 -63.86 -25.13
N GLN A 75 -10.30 -63.32 -26.16
CA GLN A 75 -11.01 -64.09 -27.18
C GLN A 75 -10.07 -64.77 -28.19
N GLY A 76 -8.84 -64.26 -28.32
CA GLY A 76 -7.87 -64.73 -29.31
C GLY A 76 -7.66 -63.78 -30.49
N ASP A 77 -8.31 -62.61 -30.48
CA ASP A 77 -8.18 -61.62 -31.55
C ASP A 77 -6.74 -61.08 -31.66
N ALA A 78 -6.41 -60.57 -32.85
CA ALA A 78 -5.14 -59.90 -33.07
C ALA A 78 -5.08 -58.58 -32.27
N GLY A 79 -4.00 -58.37 -31.52
CA GLY A 79 -3.81 -57.18 -30.71
C GLY A 79 -2.64 -57.29 -29.73
N ASN A 80 -2.47 -56.25 -28.92
CA ASN A 80 -1.42 -56.21 -27.90
C ASN A 80 -1.84 -57.01 -26.67
N ARG A 81 -1.04 -58.00 -26.28
CA ARG A 81 -1.30 -58.90 -25.15
C ARG A 81 -0.58 -58.52 -23.88
N VAL A 82 0.37 -57.58 -23.95
CA VAL A 82 1.08 -57.03 -22.80
C VAL A 82 0.78 -55.54 -22.74
N ILE A 83 0.07 -55.12 -21.71
CA ILE A 83 -0.39 -53.74 -21.53
C ILE A 83 0.23 -53.16 -20.27
N GLN A 84 0.98 -52.07 -20.45
CA GLN A 84 1.55 -51.30 -19.35
C GLN A 84 0.62 -50.13 -19.04
N LEU A 85 0.07 -50.11 -17.83
CA LEU A 85 -0.70 -48.98 -17.32
C LEU A 85 0.26 -47.93 -16.76
N ARG A 86 0.25 -46.75 -17.36
CA ARG A 86 0.99 -45.58 -16.91
C ARG A 86 0.04 -44.41 -16.72
N THR A 87 0.31 -43.59 -15.70
CA THR A 87 -0.53 -42.43 -15.38
C THR A 87 0.37 -41.23 -15.15
N PRO A 88 0.59 -40.35 -16.14
CA PRO A 88 1.46 -39.17 -15.97
C PRO A 88 1.00 -38.27 -14.82
N PHE A 89 -0.30 -38.29 -14.50
CA PHE A 89 -0.94 -37.44 -13.50
C PHE A 89 -1.58 -38.21 -12.33
N GLY A 90 -1.11 -39.43 -12.04
CA GLY A 90 -1.40 -40.21 -10.82
C GLY A 90 -2.86 -40.56 -10.57
N GLY A 91 -3.20 -41.85 -10.67
CA GLY A 91 -4.53 -42.39 -10.40
C GLY A 91 -5.14 -43.07 -11.62
N GLY A 92 -5.92 -44.15 -11.40
CA GLY A 92 -6.58 -44.91 -12.46
C GLY A 92 -5.97 -46.28 -12.79
N LYS A 93 -4.72 -46.57 -12.38
CA LYS A 93 -4.05 -47.87 -12.64
C LYS A 93 -4.75 -49.03 -11.91
N THR A 94 -4.73 -49.01 -10.57
CA THR A 94 -5.44 -49.99 -9.74
C THR A 94 -6.93 -50.04 -10.06
N HIS A 95 -7.54 -48.89 -10.37
CA HIS A 95 -8.96 -48.83 -10.77
C HIS A 95 -9.23 -49.56 -12.10
N THR A 96 -8.32 -49.45 -13.07
CA THR A 96 -8.39 -50.21 -14.34
C THR A 96 -8.22 -51.69 -14.10
N LEU A 97 -7.26 -52.09 -13.26
CA LEU A 97 -7.07 -53.50 -12.89
C LEU A 97 -8.31 -54.07 -12.17
N LEU A 98 -8.93 -53.30 -11.28
CA LEU A 98 -10.21 -53.67 -10.64
C LEU A 98 -11.35 -53.78 -11.66
N SER A 99 -11.43 -52.84 -12.60
CA SER A 99 -12.44 -52.88 -13.68
C SER A 99 -12.31 -54.18 -14.48
N LEU A 100 -11.09 -54.56 -14.87
CA LEU A 100 -10.80 -55.81 -15.56
C LEU A 100 -11.13 -57.03 -14.70
N TYR A 101 -10.76 -57.02 -13.41
CA TYR A 101 -11.07 -58.09 -12.47
C TYR A 101 -12.58 -58.30 -12.33
N HIS A 102 -13.36 -57.25 -12.06
CA HIS A 102 -14.81 -57.36 -11.93
C HIS A 102 -15.47 -57.78 -13.24
N LEU A 103 -15.03 -57.22 -14.37
CA LEU A 103 -15.61 -57.53 -15.67
C LEU A 103 -15.39 -58.98 -16.07
N THR A 104 -14.23 -59.56 -15.75
CA THR A 104 -13.90 -60.95 -16.09
C THR A 104 -14.41 -61.98 -15.07
N LYS A 105 -14.38 -61.67 -13.76
CA LYS A 105 -14.87 -62.59 -12.72
C LYS A 105 -16.36 -62.53 -12.46
N ASN A 106 -16.98 -61.36 -12.64
CA ASN A 106 -18.36 -61.10 -12.22
C ASN A 106 -19.23 -60.61 -13.39
N ARG A 107 -18.90 -60.97 -14.63
CA ARG A 107 -19.58 -60.50 -15.86
C ARG A 107 -21.10 -60.61 -15.79
N GLU A 108 -21.60 -61.74 -15.29
CA GLU A 108 -23.04 -62.01 -15.16
C GLU A 108 -23.76 -61.00 -14.24
N GLN A 109 -23.10 -60.53 -13.17
CA GLN A 109 -23.67 -59.54 -12.25
C GLN A 109 -23.78 -58.14 -12.87
N LEU A 110 -23.03 -57.91 -13.94
CA LEU A 110 -22.91 -56.63 -14.65
C LEU A 110 -23.85 -56.50 -15.85
N ARG A 111 -24.60 -57.56 -16.19
CA ARG A 111 -25.59 -57.52 -17.28
C ARG A 111 -26.64 -56.44 -17.03
N GLY A 112 -27.01 -55.74 -18.11
CA GLY A 112 -27.98 -54.64 -18.07
C GLY A 112 -27.34 -53.28 -17.83
N ILE A 113 -26.01 -53.21 -17.66
CA ILE A 113 -25.26 -51.95 -17.76
C ILE A 113 -24.86 -51.78 -19.22
N SER A 114 -25.63 -50.98 -19.96
CA SER A 114 -25.53 -50.85 -21.42
C SER A 114 -24.11 -50.59 -21.96
N GLN A 115 -23.33 -49.76 -21.26
CA GLN A 115 -21.95 -49.44 -21.64
C GLN A 115 -21.00 -50.63 -21.51
N LEU A 116 -21.30 -51.56 -20.60
CA LEU A 116 -20.53 -52.79 -20.41
C LEU A 116 -21.02 -53.91 -21.31
N ASP A 117 -22.32 -53.99 -21.59
CA ASP A 117 -22.90 -55.01 -22.48
C ASP A 117 -22.38 -54.88 -23.92
N ALA A 118 -21.97 -53.68 -24.33
CA ALA A 118 -21.33 -53.42 -25.63
C ALA A 118 -19.87 -53.92 -25.72
N LEU A 119 -19.25 -54.33 -24.60
CA LEU A 119 -17.87 -54.83 -24.58
C LEU A 119 -17.80 -56.32 -24.97
N PRO A 120 -16.71 -56.77 -25.61
CA PRO A 120 -16.51 -58.17 -25.97
C PRO A 120 -16.65 -59.12 -24.77
N ASP A 121 -17.14 -60.34 -25.02
CA ASP A 121 -17.30 -61.37 -23.98
C ASP A 121 -16.39 -62.58 -24.27
N PRO A 122 -15.26 -62.72 -23.55
CA PRO A 122 -14.36 -63.86 -23.69
C PRO A 122 -14.88 -65.16 -23.05
N GLY A 123 -16.05 -65.14 -22.41
CA GLY A 123 -16.57 -66.28 -21.65
C GLY A 123 -15.85 -66.45 -20.31
N GLU A 124 -15.62 -67.70 -19.91
CA GLU A 124 -14.96 -68.01 -18.64
C GLU A 124 -13.45 -67.69 -18.71
N VAL A 125 -12.99 -66.78 -17.84
CA VAL A 125 -11.61 -66.32 -17.78
C VAL A 125 -10.95 -66.74 -16.47
N THR A 126 -9.77 -67.35 -16.58
CA THR A 126 -8.88 -67.56 -15.44
C THR A 126 -8.18 -66.24 -15.13
N VAL A 127 -8.35 -65.70 -13.92
CA VAL A 127 -7.74 -64.43 -13.52
C VAL A 127 -6.75 -64.68 -12.41
N ALA A 128 -5.50 -64.29 -12.64
CA ALA A 128 -4.44 -64.27 -11.65
C ALA A 128 -4.00 -62.83 -11.42
N ALA A 129 -3.80 -62.45 -10.15
CA ALA A 129 -3.38 -61.12 -9.77
C ALA A 129 -2.27 -61.15 -8.72
N PHE A 130 -1.30 -60.26 -8.88
CA PHE A 130 -0.21 -60.04 -7.94
C PHE A 130 -0.17 -58.56 -7.54
N THR A 131 -0.10 -58.27 -6.25
CA THR A 131 0.07 -56.90 -5.74
C THR A 131 1.36 -56.82 -4.95
N GLY A 132 2.28 -55.96 -5.37
CA GLY A 132 3.64 -55.88 -4.83
C GLY A 132 3.74 -55.51 -3.35
N LEU A 133 2.68 -54.93 -2.79
CA LEU A 133 2.59 -54.54 -1.37
C LEU A 133 2.11 -55.66 -0.45
N ASP A 134 1.47 -56.71 -1.00
CA ASP A 134 0.81 -57.74 -0.19
C ASP A 134 1.74 -58.89 0.22
N ILE A 135 2.80 -59.13 -0.55
CA ILE A 135 3.69 -60.28 -0.36
C ILE A 135 5.05 -59.81 0.14
N SER A 136 5.49 -60.36 1.27
CA SER A 136 6.82 -60.10 1.81
C SER A 136 7.89 -60.71 0.91
N VAL A 137 8.86 -59.91 0.47
CA VAL A 137 10.03 -60.40 -0.29
C VAL A 137 10.90 -61.38 0.52
N SER A 138 10.87 -61.26 1.86
CA SER A 138 11.74 -62.04 2.76
C SER A 138 11.10 -63.37 3.16
N THR A 139 9.82 -63.36 3.53
CA THR A 139 9.12 -64.53 4.09
C THR A 139 8.10 -65.14 3.15
N GLY A 140 7.81 -64.49 2.02
CA GLY A 140 6.76 -64.91 1.10
C GLY A 140 5.36 -64.72 1.68
N MET A 141 4.42 -65.56 1.21
CA MET A 141 3.04 -65.61 1.65
C MET A 141 2.66 -67.06 1.99
N GLN A 142 2.02 -67.24 3.14
CA GLN A 142 1.42 -68.53 3.50
C GLN A 142 0.02 -68.62 2.90
N ILE A 143 -0.22 -69.62 2.06
CA ILE A 143 -1.55 -69.92 1.53
C ILE A 143 -2.32 -70.78 2.53
N GLU A 144 -3.58 -70.45 2.76
CA GLU A 144 -4.47 -71.25 3.60
C GLU A 144 -4.64 -72.66 3.00
N ASN A 145 -4.27 -73.69 3.76
CA ASN A 145 -4.22 -75.09 3.30
C ASN A 145 -3.32 -75.33 2.06
N GLY A 146 -2.32 -74.48 1.82
CA GLY A 146 -1.41 -74.56 0.68
C GLY A 146 0.07 -74.45 1.05
N PRO A 147 0.98 -74.47 0.06
CA PRO A 147 2.41 -74.31 0.28
C PRO A 147 2.75 -72.89 0.73
N GLN A 148 3.91 -72.74 1.39
CA GLN A 148 4.51 -71.42 1.59
C GLN A 148 5.10 -70.97 0.25
N ILE A 149 4.56 -69.89 -0.31
CA ILE A 149 4.97 -69.36 -1.61
C ILE A 149 5.94 -68.21 -1.39
N LEU A 150 7.13 -68.27 -2.00
CA LEU A 150 8.19 -67.27 -1.78
C LEU A 150 8.28 -66.23 -2.89
N THR A 151 7.67 -66.47 -4.04
CA THR A 151 7.92 -65.69 -5.27
C THR A 151 6.65 -65.30 -6.02
N PRO A 152 6.70 -64.24 -6.87
CA PRO A 152 5.56 -63.86 -7.71
C PRO A 152 5.12 -64.96 -8.68
N TRP A 153 6.06 -65.71 -9.27
CA TRP A 153 5.72 -66.78 -10.21
C TRP A 153 5.09 -67.98 -9.50
N GLY A 154 5.58 -68.33 -8.29
CA GLY A 154 4.93 -69.31 -7.41
C GLY A 154 3.46 -68.95 -7.15
N TYR A 155 3.22 -67.67 -6.83
CA TYR A 155 1.89 -67.18 -6.51
C TYR A 155 0.95 -67.16 -7.72
N LEU A 156 1.44 -66.69 -8.87
CA LEU A 156 0.67 -66.71 -10.11
C LEU A 156 0.34 -68.13 -10.57
N ALA A 157 1.29 -69.07 -10.49
CA ALA A 157 1.02 -70.47 -10.87
C ALA A 157 -0.04 -71.10 -9.96
N TRP A 158 0.03 -70.85 -8.65
CA TRP A 158 -0.98 -71.30 -7.71
C TRP A 158 -2.37 -70.76 -8.04
N GLN A 159 -2.49 -69.48 -8.40
CA GLN A 159 -3.78 -68.91 -8.78
C GLN A 159 -4.32 -69.43 -10.12
N ILE A 160 -3.45 -69.73 -11.08
CA ILE A 160 -3.87 -70.20 -12.42
C ILE A 160 -4.29 -71.68 -12.40
N GLY A 161 -3.50 -72.54 -11.75
CA GLY A 161 -3.70 -74.00 -11.83
C GLY A 161 -3.58 -74.74 -10.50
N GLY A 162 -3.59 -74.04 -9.37
CA GLY A 162 -3.53 -74.62 -8.04
C GLY A 162 -2.23 -75.38 -7.76
N ILE A 163 -2.32 -76.46 -6.98
CA ILE A 163 -1.17 -77.25 -6.56
C ILE A 163 -0.44 -77.91 -7.74
N GLU A 164 -1.15 -78.33 -8.78
CA GLU A 164 -0.54 -79.00 -9.93
C GLU A 164 0.34 -78.05 -10.75
N ALA A 165 -0.10 -76.80 -10.93
CA ALA A 165 0.72 -75.76 -11.54
C ALA A 165 1.89 -75.34 -10.65
N TYR A 166 1.68 -75.24 -9.33
CA TYR A 166 2.77 -74.90 -8.39
C TYR A 166 3.88 -75.95 -8.38
N LYS A 167 3.55 -77.25 -8.40
CA LYS A 167 4.53 -78.34 -8.42
C LYS A 167 5.52 -78.25 -9.59
N LEU A 168 5.10 -77.71 -10.74
CA LEU A 168 5.98 -77.52 -11.90
C LEU A 168 7.13 -76.54 -11.63
N ILE A 169 6.94 -75.60 -10.70
CA ILE A 169 7.89 -74.53 -10.38
C ILE A 169 8.25 -74.49 -8.88
N GLU A 170 7.97 -75.55 -8.14
CA GLU A 170 8.21 -75.61 -6.68
C GLU A 170 9.70 -75.41 -6.36
N ALA A 171 10.58 -76.01 -7.16
CA ALA A 171 12.02 -75.84 -7.02
C ALA A 171 12.45 -74.39 -7.32
N ASP A 172 11.88 -73.77 -8.35
CA ASP A 172 12.15 -72.38 -8.74
C ASP A 172 11.66 -71.39 -7.68
N ASP A 173 10.49 -71.63 -7.09
CA ASP A 173 9.93 -70.84 -5.99
C ASP A 173 10.82 -70.93 -4.72
N LYS A 174 11.19 -72.15 -4.31
CA LYS A 174 12.08 -72.37 -3.15
C LYS A 174 13.46 -71.74 -3.33
N ASN A 175 14.01 -71.82 -4.54
CA ASN A 175 15.33 -71.28 -4.87
C ASN A 175 15.31 -69.81 -5.33
N ARG A 176 14.13 -69.17 -5.38
CA ARG A 176 13.94 -67.78 -5.85
C ARG A 176 14.57 -67.50 -7.23
N THR A 177 14.56 -68.51 -8.09
CA THR A 177 15.14 -68.45 -9.44
C THR A 177 14.02 -68.39 -10.48
N ALA A 178 14.15 -67.54 -11.49
CA ALA A 178 13.08 -67.34 -12.47
C ALA A 178 12.86 -68.61 -13.33
N PRO A 179 11.62 -69.14 -13.40
CA PRO A 179 11.32 -70.40 -14.10
C PRO A 179 11.57 -70.31 -15.62
N GLY A 180 11.60 -71.46 -16.29
CA GLY A 180 11.76 -71.52 -17.76
C GLY A 180 10.50 -71.13 -18.52
N ASN A 181 10.64 -70.63 -19.76
CA ASN A 181 9.50 -70.25 -20.61
C ASN A 181 8.57 -71.46 -20.89
N ASN A 182 9.10 -72.68 -20.96
CA ASN A 182 8.31 -73.88 -21.18
C ASN A 182 7.38 -74.21 -20.01
N ASP A 183 7.83 -73.99 -18.77
CA ASP A 183 7.02 -74.24 -17.59
C ASP A 183 5.93 -73.17 -17.46
N LEU A 184 6.26 -71.91 -17.76
CA LEU A 184 5.25 -70.84 -17.85
C LEU A 184 4.18 -71.13 -18.92
N ARG A 185 4.55 -71.64 -20.10
CA ARG A 185 3.57 -72.07 -21.12
C ARG A 185 2.64 -73.18 -20.63
N LYS A 186 3.19 -74.18 -19.93
CA LYS A 186 2.39 -75.29 -19.37
C LYS A 186 1.44 -74.81 -18.27
N ILE A 187 1.89 -73.89 -17.42
CA ILE A 187 1.10 -73.32 -16.33
C ILE A 187 -0.08 -72.51 -16.87
N ILE A 188 0.17 -71.62 -17.84
CA ILE A 188 -0.86 -70.74 -18.41
C ILE A 188 -1.82 -71.54 -19.31
N GLY A 189 -1.30 -72.42 -20.16
CA GLY A 189 -2.10 -73.21 -21.09
C GLY A 189 -2.80 -72.38 -22.18
N ASP A 190 -3.89 -72.93 -22.74
CA ASP A 190 -4.66 -72.34 -23.85
C ASP A 190 -6.02 -71.74 -23.42
N LYS A 191 -6.34 -71.77 -22.12
CA LYS A 191 -7.56 -71.17 -21.59
C LYS A 191 -7.42 -69.65 -21.57
N PRO A 192 -8.51 -68.87 -21.78
CA PRO A 192 -8.50 -67.43 -21.58
C PRO A 192 -7.96 -67.07 -20.20
N THR A 193 -6.81 -66.39 -20.18
CA THR A 193 -6.09 -66.10 -18.93
C THR A 193 -5.71 -64.63 -18.85
N LEU A 194 -6.20 -63.95 -17.81
CA LEU A 194 -5.87 -62.57 -17.50
C LEU A 194 -4.90 -62.52 -16.31
N ILE A 195 -3.73 -61.92 -16.51
CA ILE A 195 -2.74 -61.71 -15.46
C ILE A 195 -2.72 -60.21 -15.12
N LEU A 196 -2.99 -59.87 -13.86
CA LEU A 196 -3.01 -58.50 -13.34
C LEU A 196 -1.84 -58.30 -12.38
N MET A 197 -1.05 -57.25 -12.55
CA MET A 197 0.06 -56.96 -11.63
C MET A 197 0.02 -55.51 -11.18
N ASP A 198 -0.15 -55.28 -9.87
CA ASP A 198 -0.25 -53.94 -9.29
C ASP A 198 0.95 -53.61 -8.39
N GLU A 199 1.40 -52.36 -8.41
CA GLU A 199 2.55 -51.85 -7.63
C GLU A 199 3.79 -52.74 -7.72
N PHE A 200 4.05 -53.28 -8.92
CA PHE A 200 5.07 -54.31 -9.12
C PHE A 200 6.49 -53.78 -8.91
N LEU A 201 6.72 -52.50 -9.23
CA LEU A 201 8.02 -51.84 -9.06
C LEU A 201 8.49 -51.86 -7.60
N VAL A 202 7.57 -51.63 -6.65
CA VAL A 202 7.86 -51.62 -5.20
C VAL A 202 8.37 -52.98 -4.74
N TYR A 203 7.81 -54.06 -5.29
CA TYR A 203 8.26 -55.42 -4.96
C TYR A 203 9.67 -55.68 -5.50
N ILE A 204 9.97 -55.26 -6.73
CA ILE A 204 11.31 -55.41 -7.31
C ILE A 204 12.34 -54.64 -6.47
N GLU A 205 12.03 -53.40 -6.09
CA GLU A 205 12.91 -52.57 -5.27
C GLU A 205 13.28 -53.27 -3.95
N ASN A 206 12.27 -53.73 -3.21
CA ASN A 206 12.48 -54.46 -1.97
C ASN A 206 13.28 -55.76 -2.19
N ALA A 207 13.04 -56.45 -3.30
CA ALA A 207 13.73 -57.69 -3.65
C ALA A 207 15.18 -57.48 -4.11
N MET A 208 15.55 -56.28 -4.60
CA MET A 208 16.95 -55.95 -4.92
C MET A 208 17.85 -55.98 -3.67
N GLY A 209 17.28 -55.77 -2.48
CA GLY A 209 18.00 -55.87 -1.21
C GLY A 209 18.31 -57.30 -0.75
N ILE A 210 17.80 -58.33 -1.44
CA ILE A 210 18.01 -59.74 -1.07
C ILE A 210 19.08 -60.36 -1.99
N PRO A 211 20.26 -60.71 -1.46
CA PRO A 211 21.30 -61.37 -2.25
C PRO A 211 20.90 -62.80 -2.60
N LEU A 212 21.27 -63.24 -3.80
CA LEU A 212 21.02 -64.59 -4.30
C LEU A 212 22.22 -65.05 -5.15
N GLY A 213 23.17 -65.75 -4.50
CA GLY A 213 24.46 -66.07 -5.11
C GLY A 213 25.22 -64.81 -5.51
N ASP A 214 25.75 -64.77 -6.74
CA ASP A 214 26.41 -63.60 -7.34
C ASP A 214 25.42 -62.56 -7.90
N SER A 215 24.11 -62.74 -7.66
CA SER A 215 23.04 -61.87 -8.14
C SER A 215 22.13 -61.42 -6.99
N THR A 216 20.98 -60.83 -7.34
CA THR A 216 19.93 -60.45 -6.39
C THR A 216 18.61 -61.09 -6.76
N PHE A 217 17.73 -61.27 -5.79
CA PHE A 217 16.37 -61.73 -6.05
C PHE A 217 15.62 -60.76 -6.98
N GLY A 218 15.82 -59.45 -6.79
CA GLY A 218 15.31 -58.42 -7.70
C GLY A 218 15.71 -58.65 -9.17
N ARG A 219 16.94 -59.09 -9.45
CA ARG A 219 17.39 -59.42 -10.81
C ARG A 219 16.69 -60.66 -11.39
N GLN A 220 16.38 -61.65 -10.55
CA GLN A 220 15.57 -62.80 -10.97
C GLN A 220 14.13 -62.37 -11.30
N ILE A 221 13.54 -61.45 -10.55
CA ILE A 221 12.19 -60.92 -10.82
C ILE A 221 12.16 -60.16 -12.16
N ILE A 222 13.19 -59.35 -12.45
CA ILE A 222 13.32 -58.69 -13.76
C ILE A 222 13.38 -59.73 -14.89
N THR A 223 14.18 -60.79 -14.71
CA THR A 223 14.26 -61.91 -15.67
C THR A 223 12.90 -62.61 -15.83
N PHE A 224 12.17 -62.82 -14.73
CA PHE A 224 10.83 -63.41 -14.77
C PHE A 224 9.85 -62.57 -15.58
N ILE A 225 9.81 -61.24 -15.41
CA ILE A 225 8.93 -60.38 -16.22
C ILE A 225 9.27 -60.46 -17.70
N GLN A 226 10.55 -60.42 -18.05
CA GLN A 226 10.95 -60.55 -19.45
C GLN A 226 10.41 -61.87 -20.03
N LYS A 227 10.66 -62.99 -19.35
CA LYS A 227 10.15 -64.32 -19.76
C LYS A 227 8.63 -64.37 -19.83
N LEU A 228 7.93 -63.80 -18.84
CA LEU A 228 6.47 -63.77 -18.78
C LEU A 228 5.88 -62.99 -19.95
N THR A 229 6.42 -61.80 -20.24
CA THR A 229 5.95 -60.95 -21.35
C THR A 229 6.18 -61.62 -22.72
N GLU A 230 7.29 -62.34 -22.89
CA GLU A 230 7.56 -63.15 -24.09
C GLU A 230 6.54 -64.29 -24.26
N VAL A 231 6.27 -65.04 -23.20
CA VAL A 231 5.30 -66.16 -23.21
C VAL A 231 3.88 -65.66 -23.47
N VAL A 232 3.45 -64.59 -22.80
CA VAL A 232 2.10 -64.02 -22.96
C VAL A 232 1.86 -63.57 -24.41
N ARG A 233 2.87 -63.04 -25.09
CA ARG A 233 2.75 -62.62 -26.50
C ARG A 233 2.46 -63.80 -27.44
N GLU A 234 3.05 -64.96 -27.17
CA GLU A 234 2.90 -66.18 -27.98
C GLU A 234 1.53 -66.85 -27.78
N LEU A 235 0.96 -66.76 -26.58
CA LEU A 235 -0.30 -67.41 -26.24
C LEU A 235 -1.49 -66.60 -26.78
N PRO A 236 -2.39 -67.21 -27.57
CA PRO A 236 -3.42 -66.46 -28.30
C PRO A 236 -4.44 -65.78 -27.38
N LYS A 237 -4.77 -66.40 -26.23
CA LYS A 237 -5.87 -66.01 -25.33
C LYS A 237 -5.37 -65.53 -23.96
N THR A 238 -4.13 -65.09 -23.87
CA THR A 238 -3.54 -64.62 -22.60
C THR A 238 -3.24 -63.14 -22.69
N VAL A 239 -3.64 -62.38 -21.66
CA VAL A 239 -3.35 -60.94 -21.57
C VAL A 239 -2.72 -60.63 -20.22
N LEU A 240 -1.60 -59.90 -20.24
CA LEU A 240 -0.94 -59.36 -19.06
C LEU A 240 -1.17 -57.85 -18.99
N VAL A 241 -1.72 -57.39 -17.87
CA VAL A 241 -1.89 -55.96 -17.58
C VAL A 241 -1.18 -55.65 -16.29
N TYR A 242 -0.23 -54.71 -16.33
CA TYR A 242 0.57 -54.38 -15.17
C TYR A 242 0.72 -52.87 -14.97
N SER A 243 0.79 -52.44 -13.71
CA SER A 243 0.95 -51.03 -13.34
C SER A 243 2.40 -50.71 -12.99
N LEU A 244 2.90 -49.59 -13.52
CA LEU A 244 4.17 -48.99 -13.11
C LEU A 244 3.96 -47.53 -12.67
N GLN A 245 4.83 -47.07 -11.78
CA GLN A 245 4.89 -45.67 -11.36
C GLN A 245 5.34 -44.80 -12.53
N ALA A 246 4.78 -43.60 -12.67
CA ALA A 246 5.01 -42.77 -13.85
C ALA A 246 6.19 -41.82 -13.70
N SER A 247 6.61 -41.53 -12.46
CA SER A 247 7.64 -40.54 -12.13
C SER A 247 8.68 -41.05 -11.14
N VAL A 248 9.83 -40.39 -11.15
CA VAL A 248 10.95 -40.63 -10.23
C VAL A 248 10.56 -40.31 -8.78
N GLN A 249 9.72 -39.28 -8.58
CA GLN A 249 9.18 -38.95 -7.27
C GLN A 249 8.26 -40.06 -6.72
N GLU A 250 7.47 -40.72 -7.58
CA GLU A 250 6.67 -41.90 -7.18
C GLU A 250 7.56 -43.12 -6.87
N ALA A 251 8.74 -43.21 -7.51
CA ALA A 251 9.70 -44.32 -7.39
C ALA A 251 10.84 -44.10 -6.38
N VAL A 252 10.66 -43.20 -5.40
CA VAL A 252 11.58 -42.93 -4.27
C VAL A 252 13.05 -42.82 -4.72
N GLY A 253 13.30 -42.23 -5.89
CA GLY A 253 14.67 -41.95 -6.38
C GLY A 253 15.38 -43.07 -7.14
N ASN A 254 14.73 -44.19 -7.48
CA ASN A 254 15.37 -45.30 -8.19
C ASN A 254 15.24 -45.21 -9.74
N GLU A 255 15.68 -44.08 -10.31
CA GLU A 255 15.62 -43.78 -11.75
C GLU A 255 16.23 -44.89 -12.64
N GLY A 256 17.34 -45.46 -12.17
CA GLY A 256 18.04 -46.53 -12.85
C GLY A 256 17.17 -47.77 -13.06
N LEU A 257 16.48 -48.22 -12.02
CA LEU A 257 15.62 -49.41 -12.08
C LEU A 257 14.41 -49.22 -12.99
N LEU A 258 13.74 -48.05 -12.88
CA LEU A 258 12.61 -47.71 -13.73
C LEU A 258 13.02 -47.63 -15.20
N SER A 259 14.18 -47.02 -15.49
CA SER A 259 14.71 -46.97 -16.87
C SER A 259 15.11 -48.34 -17.42
N VAL A 260 15.60 -49.24 -16.58
CA VAL A 260 15.93 -50.63 -16.95
C VAL A 260 14.67 -51.40 -17.28
N LEU A 261 13.62 -51.29 -16.48
CA LEU A 261 12.32 -51.93 -16.73
C LEU A 261 11.65 -51.35 -17.99
N ASP A 262 11.62 -50.02 -18.13
CA ASP A 262 11.08 -49.36 -19.31
C ASP A 262 11.86 -49.83 -20.57
N LYS A 263 13.20 -49.94 -20.55
CA LYS A 263 13.98 -50.43 -21.70
C LYS A 263 13.77 -51.91 -22.00
N LEU A 264 13.61 -52.74 -20.97
CA LEU A 264 13.45 -54.19 -21.13
C LEU A 264 12.07 -54.56 -21.69
N VAL A 265 11.03 -53.80 -21.33
CA VAL A 265 9.65 -54.13 -21.70
C VAL A 265 9.10 -53.26 -22.85
N SER A 266 9.65 -52.06 -23.10
CA SER A 266 9.18 -51.10 -24.13
C SER A 266 9.10 -51.59 -25.58
N ARG A 267 9.76 -52.71 -25.92
CA ARG A 267 9.66 -53.33 -27.26
C ARG A 267 8.47 -54.28 -27.39
N ILE A 268 7.84 -54.64 -26.28
CA ILE A 268 6.90 -55.75 -26.15
C ILE A 268 5.52 -55.25 -25.67
N ASP A 269 5.46 -54.17 -24.91
CA ASP A 269 4.23 -53.63 -24.34
C ASP A 269 3.69 -52.37 -25.04
N VAL A 270 2.39 -52.15 -24.85
CA VAL A 270 1.74 -50.89 -25.22
C VAL A 270 1.39 -50.10 -23.97
N LYS A 271 1.79 -48.83 -23.97
CA LYS A 271 1.50 -47.86 -22.91
C LYS A 271 0.11 -47.31 -23.10
N LYS A 272 -0.73 -47.43 -22.07
CA LYS A 272 -2.08 -46.85 -22.07
C LYS A 272 -2.32 -46.01 -20.83
N GLU A 273 -2.98 -44.86 -21.05
CA GLU A 273 -3.37 -43.92 -20.02
C GLU A 273 -4.88 -44.04 -19.78
N PRO A 274 -5.34 -44.50 -18.60
CA PRO A 274 -6.76 -44.79 -18.39
C PRO A 274 -7.71 -43.59 -18.44
N VAL A 275 -7.20 -42.38 -18.23
CA VAL A 275 -7.97 -41.13 -18.18
C VAL A 275 -7.11 -40.04 -18.81
N SER A 276 -7.68 -39.26 -19.73
CA SER A 276 -7.00 -38.13 -20.37
C SER A 276 -7.91 -36.91 -20.50
N GLY A 277 -7.30 -35.72 -20.57
CA GLY A 277 -8.01 -34.46 -20.80
C GLY A 277 -9.10 -34.13 -19.76
N ASP A 278 -10.18 -33.51 -20.22
CA ASP A 278 -11.30 -33.05 -19.38
C ASP A 278 -12.21 -34.19 -18.87
N GLU A 279 -12.02 -35.45 -19.31
CA GLU A 279 -12.80 -36.62 -18.80
C GLU A 279 -12.61 -36.83 -17.29
N VAL A 280 -11.51 -36.31 -16.74
CA VAL A 280 -11.23 -36.35 -15.31
C VAL A 280 -12.32 -35.64 -14.49
N MET A 281 -12.96 -34.61 -15.05
CA MET A 281 -14.05 -33.88 -14.41
C MET A 281 -15.25 -34.78 -14.18
N GLU A 282 -15.58 -35.63 -15.16
CA GLU A 282 -16.69 -36.57 -15.07
C GLU A 282 -16.38 -37.73 -14.11
N VAL A 283 -15.12 -38.17 -14.05
CA VAL A 283 -14.66 -39.17 -13.05
C VAL A 283 -14.86 -38.63 -11.64
N VAL A 284 -14.42 -37.40 -11.37
CA VAL A 284 -14.60 -36.74 -10.06
C VAL A 284 -16.08 -36.59 -9.73
N ARG A 285 -16.88 -36.06 -10.65
CA ARG A 285 -18.32 -35.88 -10.48
C ARG A 285 -19.01 -37.19 -10.15
N LYS A 286 -18.74 -38.25 -10.93
CA LYS A 286 -19.36 -39.57 -10.76
C LYS A 286 -18.99 -40.24 -9.44
N ARG A 287 -17.77 -40.00 -8.92
CA ARG A 287 -17.34 -40.56 -7.63
C ARG A 287 -17.92 -39.82 -6.43
N LEU A 288 -18.19 -38.53 -6.55
CA LEU A 288 -18.64 -37.70 -5.43
C LEU A 288 -20.17 -37.61 -5.31
N PHE A 289 -20.92 -37.78 -6.40
CA PHE A 289 -22.37 -37.60 -6.41
C PHE A 289 -23.12 -38.82 -6.96
N THR A 290 -24.18 -39.24 -6.25
CA THR A 290 -25.13 -40.25 -6.74
C THR A 290 -26.08 -39.66 -7.78
N ASP A 291 -26.43 -38.38 -7.62
CA ASP A 291 -27.33 -37.65 -8.50
C ASP A 291 -26.81 -36.21 -8.66
N ILE A 292 -26.81 -35.71 -9.89
CA ILE A 292 -26.36 -34.35 -10.25
C ILE A 292 -27.52 -33.43 -10.64
N GLY A 293 -28.76 -33.94 -10.58
CA GLY A 293 -29.96 -33.21 -10.95
C GLY A 293 -30.23 -33.21 -12.45
N ASP A 294 -31.18 -32.36 -12.85
CA ASP A 294 -31.68 -32.31 -14.22
C ASP A 294 -30.76 -31.54 -15.18
N ALA A 295 -30.64 -32.03 -16.42
CA ALA A 295 -29.75 -31.48 -17.43
C ALA A 295 -30.11 -30.04 -17.84
N GLU A 296 -31.40 -29.67 -17.81
CA GLU A 296 -31.84 -28.30 -18.12
C GLU A 296 -31.36 -27.33 -17.05
N THR A 297 -31.42 -27.73 -15.77
CA THR A 297 -30.92 -26.93 -14.65
C THR A 297 -29.42 -26.70 -14.77
N ILE A 298 -28.64 -27.75 -15.09
CA ILE A 298 -27.19 -27.65 -15.29
C ILE A 298 -26.86 -26.74 -16.47
N ALA A 299 -27.58 -26.87 -17.58
CA ALA A 299 -27.38 -26.04 -18.77
C ALA A 299 -27.69 -24.56 -18.49
N GLU A 300 -28.71 -24.26 -17.70
CA GLU A 300 -29.03 -22.89 -17.31
C GLU A 300 -27.96 -22.30 -16.38
N VAL A 301 -27.49 -23.04 -15.37
CA VAL A 301 -26.38 -22.59 -14.51
C VAL A 301 -25.13 -22.29 -15.33
N ALA A 302 -24.76 -23.18 -16.26
CA ALA A 302 -23.61 -23.00 -17.14
C ALA A 302 -23.74 -21.74 -18.00
N ARG A 303 -24.92 -21.52 -18.60
CA ARG A 303 -25.21 -20.36 -19.43
C ARG A 303 -25.13 -19.05 -18.64
N GLN A 304 -25.69 -19.02 -17.44
CA GLN A 304 -25.65 -17.84 -16.57
C GLN A 304 -24.21 -17.52 -16.11
N GLN A 305 -23.43 -18.54 -15.74
CA GLN A 305 -22.03 -18.34 -15.37
C GLN A 305 -21.18 -17.83 -16.55
N ALA A 306 -21.39 -18.40 -17.75
CA ALA A 306 -20.74 -17.93 -18.97
C ALA A 306 -21.12 -16.47 -19.32
N ALA A 307 -22.38 -16.08 -19.08
CA ALA A 307 -22.84 -14.71 -19.26
C ALA A 307 -22.18 -13.73 -18.27
N LEU A 308 -22.02 -14.13 -16.99
CA LEU A 308 -21.28 -13.34 -16.00
C LEU A 308 -19.81 -13.16 -16.42
N PHE A 309 -19.16 -14.23 -16.85
CA PHE A 309 -17.78 -14.20 -17.34
C PHE A 309 -17.63 -13.28 -18.56
N ARG A 310 -18.54 -13.40 -19.55
CA ARG A 310 -18.55 -12.54 -20.74
C ARG A 310 -18.68 -11.07 -20.36
N LYS A 311 -19.71 -10.73 -19.56
CA LYS A 311 -19.96 -9.35 -19.12
C LYS A 311 -18.75 -8.75 -18.39
N PHE A 312 -18.07 -9.56 -17.57
CA PHE A 312 -16.84 -9.16 -16.90
C PHE A 312 -15.72 -8.88 -17.90
N ARG A 313 -15.44 -9.82 -18.80
CA ARG A 313 -14.33 -9.71 -19.77
C ARG A 313 -14.53 -8.59 -20.78
N GLU A 314 -15.77 -8.34 -21.21
CA GLU A 314 -16.11 -7.21 -22.10
C GLU A 314 -15.72 -5.84 -21.51
N SER A 315 -15.62 -5.71 -20.19
CA SER A 315 -15.16 -4.47 -19.55
C SER A 315 -13.68 -4.13 -19.80
N TYR A 316 -12.88 -5.09 -20.27
CA TYR A 316 -11.46 -4.91 -20.59
C TYR A 316 -11.19 -4.70 -22.09
N ILE A 317 -12.23 -4.73 -22.93
CA ILE A 317 -12.08 -4.84 -24.39
C ILE A 317 -12.36 -3.52 -25.08
N THR A 318 -11.54 -3.19 -26.08
CA THR A 318 -11.77 -2.02 -26.97
C THR A 318 -11.97 -2.40 -28.43
N THR A 319 -11.64 -3.63 -28.84
CA THR A 319 -11.71 -4.09 -30.24
C THR A 319 -12.76 -5.16 -30.51
N ASN A 320 -13.22 -5.27 -31.77
CA ASN A 320 -14.19 -6.31 -32.17
C ASN A 320 -13.60 -7.74 -32.17
N ARG A 321 -12.28 -7.88 -32.37
CA ARG A 321 -11.61 -9.19 -32.37
C ARG A 321 -11.57 -9.78 -30.95
N GLU A 322 -11.20 -8.99 -29.97
CA GLU A 322 -11.18 -9.40 -28.56
C GLU A 322 -12.59 -9.79 -28.06
N LYS A 323 -13.66 -9.13 -28.55
CA LYS A 323 -15.05 -9.55 -28.26
C LYS A 323 -15.35 -10.96 -28.76
N GLN A 324 -14.89 -11.31 -29.97
CA GLN A 324 -15.07 -12.66 -30.50
C GLN A 324 -14.29 -13.71 -29.72
N GLU A 325 -13.08 -13.38 -29.27
CA GLU A 325 -12.26 -14.27 -28.43
C GLU A 325 -12.93 -14.51 -27.06
N VAL A 326 -13.51 -13.48 -26.45
CA VAL A 326 -14.26 -13.61 -25.19
C VAL A 326 -15.55 -14.42 -25.37
N GLU A 327 -16.24 -14.26 -26.50
CA GLU A 327 -17.41 -15.09 -26.82
C GLU A 327 -17.04 -16.58 -26.91
N GLN A 328 -15.92 -16.90 -27.56
CA GLN A 328 -15.43 -18.27 -27.65
C GLN A 328 -15.02 -18.83 -26.27
N GLN A 329 -14.34 -18.03 -25.44
CA GLN A 329 -13.96 -18.43 -24.08
C GLN A 329 -15.19 -18.65 -23.19
N ALA A 330 -16.22 -17.81 -23.30
CA ALA A 330 -17.46 -17.98 -22.55
C ALA A 330 -18.20 -19.27 -22.94
N LYS A 331 -18.25 -19.59 -24.24
CA LYS A 331 -18.82 -20.86 -24.72
C LYS A 331 -18.05 -22.08 -24.21
N LEU A 332 -16.71 -22.02 -24.26
CA LEU A 332 -15.86 -23.09 -23.73
C LEU A 332 -16.09 -23.27 -22.23
N LEU A 333 -16.21 -22.18 -21.46
CA LEU A 333 -16.53 -22.23 -20.04
C LEU A 333 -17.90 -22.88 -19.80
N GLU A 334 -18.92 -22.52 -20.59
CA GLU A 334 -20.25 -23.14 -20.51
C GLU A 334 -20.18 -24.67 -20.71
N GLU A 335 -19.45 -25.13 -21.73
CA GLU A 335 -19.28 -26.56 -22.01
C GLU A 335 -18.56 -27.28 -20.86
N ARG A 336 -17.48 -26.69 -20.35
CA ARG A 336 -16.71 -27.28 -19.23
C ARG A 336 -17.50 -27.31 -17.93
N ILE A 337 -18.36 -26.31 -17.66
CA ILE A 337 -19.24 -26.34 -16.48
C ILE A 337 -20.24 -27.51 -16.58
N LYS A 338 -20.79 -27.80 -17.76
CA LYS A 338 -21.71 -28.96 -17.93
C LYS A 338 -21.02 -30.28 -17.59
N LEU A 339 -19.72 -30.40 -17.87
CA LEU A 339 -18.92 -31.59 -17.55
C LEU A 339 -18.54 -31.68 -16.06
N SER A 340 -18.26 -30.54 -15.42
CA SER A 340 -17.74 -30.47 -14.05
C SER A 340 -18.78 -30.19 -12.96
N TYR A 341 -20.02 -29.86 -13.32
CA TYR A 341 -21.08 -29.51 -12.36
C TYR A 341 -21.19 -30.55 -11.22
N PRO A 342 -21.21 -30.12 -9.94
CA PRO A 342 -21.37 -28.75 -9.45
C PRO A 342 -20.06 -27.96 -9.23
N PHE A 343 -18.91 -28.44 -9.70
CA PHE A 343 -17.63 -27.73 -9.53
C PHE A 343 -17.42 -26.70 -10.64
N HIS A 344 -16.77 -25.60 -10.30
CA HIS A 344 -16.22 -24.68 -11.29
C HIS A 344 -14.95 -25.29 -11.92
N PRO A 345 -14.77 -25.25 -13.25
CA PRO A 345 -13.60 -25.84 -13.93
C PRO A 345 -12.26 -25.41 -13.34
N ASP A 346 -12.10 -24.13 -13.00
CA ASP A 346 -10.86 -23.58 -12.41
C ASP A 346 -10.44 -24.27 -11.11
N LEU A 347 -11.39 -24.76 -10.31
CA LEU A 347 -11.09 -25.50 -9.08
C LEU A 347 -10.38 -26.82 -9.41
N LEU A 348 -10.90 -27.55 -10.39
CA LEU A 348 -10.33 -28.82 -10.83
C LEU A 348 -8.99 -28.57 -11.53
N ASP A 349 -8.93 -27.59 -12.44
CA ASP A 349 -7.70 -27.24 -13.16
C ASP A 349 -6.57 -26.84 -12.22
N LEU A 350 -6.86 -26.12 -11.13
CA LEU A 350 -5.89 -25.78 -10.10
C LEU A 350 -5.29 -27.04 -9.48
N MET A 351 -6.13 -27.99 -9.12
CA MET A 351 -5.71 -29.26 -8.51
C MET A 351 -4.92 -30.14 -9.49
N TYR A 352 -5.26 -30.14 -10.77
CA TYR A 352 -4.58 -30.97 -11.76
C TYR A 352 -3.27 -30.35 -12.25
N HIS A 353 -3.30 -29.07 -12.63
CA HIS A 353 -2.17 -28.43 -13.30
C HIS A 353 -1.19 -27.75 -12.33
N ARG A 354 -1.69 -27.12 -11.26
CA ARG A 354 -0.82 -26.40 -10.31
C ARG A 354 -0.37 -27.30 -9.18
N TRP A 355 -1.28 -27.98 -8.49
CA TRP A 355 -0.89 -28.89 -7.41
C TRP A 355 -0.19 -30.16 -7.92
N GLY A 356 -0.42 -30.54 -9.18
CA GLY A 356 0.27 -31.66 -9.83
C GLY A 356 1.81 -31.60 -9.79
N SER A 357 2.39 -30.41 -9.60
CA SER A 357 3.83 -30.20 -9.44
C SER A 357 4.35 -30.35 -8.00
N LEU A 358 3.45 -30.48 -7.00
CA LEU A 358 3.82 -30.54 -5.59
C LEU A 358 4.27 -31.96 -5.20
N PRO A 359 5.41 -32.13 -4.50
CA PRO A 359 5.90 -33.46 -4.10
C PRO A 359 4.97 -34.22 -3.16
N SER A 360 4.29 -33.52 -2.25
CA SER A 360 3.35 -34.11 -1.28
C SER A 360 1.99 -34.47 -1.87
N TYR A 361 1.67 -33.98 -3.07
CA TYR A 361 0.32 -34.02 -3.58
C TYR A 361 -0.04 -35.39 -4.15
N GLN A 362 -1.09 -35.99 -3.58
CA GLN A 362 -1.59 -37.32 -3.99
C GLN A 362 -2.57 -37.24 -5.17
N ARG A 363 -2.30 -36.38 -6.16
CA ARG A 363 -3.01 -36.20 -7.44
C ARG A 363 -4.50 -36.57 -7.38
N THR A 364 -4.96 -37.61 -8.08
CA THR A 364 -6.39 -37.95 -8.16
C THR A 364 -7.00 -38.30 -6.79
N ARG A 365 -6.29 -39.04 -5.94
CA ARG A 365 -6.79 -39.50 -4.63
C ARG A 365 -6.90 -38.33 -3.65
N GLY A 366 -5.85 -37.51 -3.59
CA GLY A 366 -5.80 -36.27 -2.84
C GLY A 366 -6.85 -35.26 -3.29
N ALA A 367 -7.10 -35.19 -4.61
CA ALA A 367 -8.15 -34.35 -5.17
C ALA A 367 -9.54 -34.76 -4.68
N LEU A 368 -9.87 -36.04 -4.83
CA LEU A 368 -11.15 -36.59 -4.38
C LEU A 368 -11.36 -36.38 -2.88
N GLN A 369 -10.33 -36.61 -2.06
CA GLN A 369 -10.42 -36.41 -0.62
C GLN A 369 -10.70 -34.94 -0.27
N PHE A 370 -9.96 -34.00 -0.87
CA PHE A 370 -10.16 -32.58 -0.61
C PHE A 370 -11.54 -32.09 -1.07
N LEU A 371 -11.96 -32.48 -2.27
CA LEU A 371 -13.27 -32.11 -2.82
C LEU A 371 -14.42 -32.73 -2.02
N ALA A 372 -14.28 -33.97 -1.55
CA ALA A 372 -15.26 -34.59 -0.66
C ALA A 372 -15.39 -33.82 0.66
N SER A 373 -14.26 -33.42 1.27
CA SER A 373 -14.27 -32.59 2.48
C SER A 373 -14.93 -31.23 2.24
N MET A 374 -14.71 -30.61 1.08
CA MET A 374 -15.39 -29.37 0.71
C MET A 374 -16.90 -29.57 0.55
N VAL A 375 -17.33 -30.60 -0.19
CA VAL A 375 -18.74 -30.92 -0.39
C VAL A 375 -19.44 -31.15 0.93
N TYR A 376 -18.83 -31.92 1.84
CA TYR A 376 -19.34 -32.15 3.19
C TYR A 376 -19.51 -30.84 3.96
N ALA A 377 -18.44 -30.04 4.08
CA ALA A 377 -18.45 -28.80 4.85
C ALA A 377 -19.42 -27.73 4.30
N LEU A 378 -19.49 -27.59 2.98
CA LEU A 378 -20.40 -26.64 2.33
C LEU A 378 -21.87 -27.07 2.46
N ARG A 379 -22.14 -28.39 2.45
CA ARG A 379 -23.48 -28.92 2.68
C ARG A 379 -23.93 -28.68 4.11
N GLU A 380 -23.06 -28.91 5.09
CA GLU A 380 -23.33 -28.63 6.52
C GLU A 380 -23.68 -27.15 6.75
N LYS A 381 -23.01 -26.22 6.04
CA LYS A 381 -23.29 -24.78 6.10
C LYS A 381 -24.46 -24.30 5.24
N ASN A 382 -25.16 -25.18 4.52
CA ASN A 382 -26.20 -24.81 3.55
C ASN A 382 -25.72 -23.76 2.53
N ASP A 383 -24.58 -24.00 1.89
CA ASP A 383 -24.02 -23.10 0.88
C ASP A 383 -25.05 -22.79 -0.23
N LEU A 384 -25.13 -21.50 -0.59
CA LEU A 384 -26.10 -20.94 -1.52
C LEU A 384 -25.54 -20.74 -2.93
N SER A 385 -24.31 -21.18 -3.19
CA SER A 385 -23.65 -20.95 -4.48
C SER A 385 -24.27 -21.83 -5.58
N TRP A 386 -24.13 -21.39 -6.83
CA TRP A 386 -24.51 -22.21 -7.99
C TRP A 386 -23.45 -23.27 -8.31
N LEU A 387 -22.18 -22.93 -8.07
CA LEU A 387 -21.01 -23.76 -8.32
C LEU A 387 -20.07 -23.70 -7.12
N ILE A 388 -19.32 -24.78 -6.92
CA ILE A 388 -18.23 -24.86 -5.94
C ILE A 388 -16.95 -24.40 -6.65
N SER A 389 -16.44 -23.23 -6.27
CA SER A 389 -15.22 -22.64 -6.85
C SER A 389 -14.08 -22.53 -5.83
N PRO A 390 -12.86 -22.11 -6.25
CA PRO A 390 -11.76 -21.84 -5.32
C PRO A 390 -12.11 -20.84 -4.22
N GLY A 391 -13.03 -19.90 -4.49
CA GLY A 391 -13.51 -18.94 -3.51
C GLY A 391 -14.50 -19.52 -2.48
N ASN A 392 -15.01 -20.73 -2.70
CA ASN A 392 -15.92 -21.41 -1.77
C ASN A 392 -15.17 -22.28 -0.74
N VAL A 393 -13.85 -22.34 -0.75
CA VAL A 393 -13.11 -23.17 0.22
C VAL A 393 -13.28 -22.65 1.63
N LEU A 394 -13.86 -23.49 2.50
CA LEU A 394 -14.11 -23.18 3.90
C LEU A 394 -12.92 -23.59 4.77
N PHE A 395 -11.88 -22.75 4.82
CA PHE A 395 -10.68 -23.01 5.64
C PHE A 395 -10.92 -23.00 7.16
N ASP A 396 -12.06 -22.46 7.61
CA ASP A 396 -12.46 -22.52 9.01
C ASP A 396 -12.88 -23.94 9.44
N HIS A 397 -13.40 -24.74 8.50
CA HIS A 397 -13.75 -26.14 8.73
C HIS A 397 -12.50 -27.04 8.81
N GLU A 398 -12.37 -27.80 9.90
CA GLU A 398 -11.16 -28.58 10.17
C GLU A 398 -10.89 -29.66 9.12
N ALA A 399 -11.91 -30.41 8.69
CA ALA A 399 -11.73 -31.46 7.67
C ALA A 399 -11.20 -30.90 6.34
N VAL A 400 -11.70 -29.73 5.90
CA VAL A 400 -11.23 -29.06 4.67
C VAL A 400 -9.79 -28.60 4.84
N ARG A 401 -9.47 -27.93 5.96
CA ARG A 401 -8.13 -27.44 6.25
C ARG A 401 -7.11 -28.58 6.37
N SER A 402 -7.47 -29.67 7.03
CA SER A 402 -6.62 -30.86 7.16
C SER A 402 -6.38 -31.53 5.81
N ALA A 403 -7.43 -31.72 5.02
CA ALA A 403 -7.32 -32.28 3.67
C ALA A 403 -6.45 -31.40 2.77
N PHE A 404 -6.66 -30.07 2.76
CA PHE A 404 -5.84 -29.12 2.02
C PHE A 404 -4.34 -29.26 2.36
N PHE A 405 -4.01 -29.18 3.65
CA PHE A 405 -2.61 -29.22 4.08
C PHE A 405 -1.94 -30.58 3.88
N SER A 406 -2.70 -31.68 3.94
CA SER A 406 -2.18 -33.01 3.60
C SER A 406 -1.71 -33.11 2.15
N GLN A 407 -2.30 -32.29 1.26
CA GLN A 407 -1.97 -32.24 -0.16
C GLN A 407 -0.83 -31.26 -0.45
N VAL A 408 -0.88 -30.06 0.14
CA VAL A 408 0.13 -29.01 -0.16
C VAL A 408 1.42 -29.11 0.66
N GLY A 409 1.43 -29.86 1.77
CA GLY A 409 2.66 -30.21 2.52
C GLY A 409 3.22 -29.11 3.45
N GLU A 410 2.51 -27.99 3.63
CA GLU A 410 3.04 -26.76 4.25
C GLU A 410 2.25 -26.34 5.51
N ARG A 411 1.71 -27.31 6.25
CA ARG A 411 0.79 -27.05 7.39
C ARG A 411 1.39 -26.13 8.45
N ASP A 412 2.59 -26.46 8.93
CA ASP A 412 3.19 -25.78 10.08
C ASP A 412 3.58 -24.34 9.72
N ASN A 413 4.06 -24.16 8.49
CA ASN A 413 4.52 -22.88 7.96
C ASN A 413 3.36 -21.88 7.74
N TYR A 414 2.18 -22.33 7.31
CA TYR A 414 1.04 -21.47 6.99
C TYR A 414 -0.03 -21.38 8.09
N SER A 415 0.11 -22.13 9.18
CA SER A 415 -0.88 -22.08 10.27
C SER A 415 -1.02 -20.67 10.86
N ALA A 416 0.08 -19.94 11.03
CA ALA A 416 0.06 -18.55 11.49
C ALA A 416 -0.57 -17.59 10.45
N VAL A 417 -0.30 -17.82 9.16
CA VAL A 417 -0.84 -17.04 8.04
C VAL A 417 -2.36 -17.14 8.01
N ILE A 418 -2.90 -18.37 7.99
CA ILE A 418 -4.35 -18.61 7.93
C ILE A 418 -5.03 -18.08 9.19
N ALA A 419 -4.43 -18.27 10.37
CA ALA A 419 -5.00 -17.76 11.62
C ALA A 419 -5.10 -16.23 11.65
N ALA A 420 -4.07 -15.53 11.16
CA ALA A 420 -4.01 -14.08 11.17
C ALA A 420 -4.86 -13.41 10.09
N ASP A 421 -4.95 -14.01 8.90
CA ASP A 421 -5.57 -13.36 7.75
C ASP A 421 -6.92 -13.96 7.34
N LEU A 422 -7.18 -15.26 7.56
CA LEU A 422 -8.38 -15.94 7.03
C LEU A 422 -9.39 -16.42 8.11
N ILE A 423 -8.97 -17.14 9.15
CA ILE A 423 -9.90 -17.92 10.02
C ILE A 423 -10.05 -17.38 11.45
N GLY A 424 -9.07 -16.63 11.96
CA GLY A 424 -9.11 -16.13 13.33
C GLY A 424 -10.31 -15.21 13.59
N ARG A 425 -10.76 -15.11 14.86
CA ARG A 425 -11.81 -14.14 15.24
C ARG A 425 -11.45 -12.70 14.87
N LYS A 426 -10.16 -12.38 14.95
CA LYS A 426 -9.58 -11.09 14.55
C LYS A 426 -8.87 -11.17 13.20
N ALA A 427 -9.23 -12.13 12.34
CA ALA A 427 -8.63 -12.27 11.04
C ALA A 427 -8.83 -11.00 10.21
N LYS A 428 -7.78 -10.58 9.49
CA LYS A 428 -7.81 -9.34 8.72
C LYS A 428 -8.89 -9.32 7.64
N VAL A 429 -9.20 -10.47 7.05
CA VAL A 429 -10.28 -10.58 6.06
C VAL A 429 -11.66 -10.20 6.62
N ASN A 430 -11.90 -10.40 7.92
CA ASN A 430 -13.19 -10.06 8.54
C ASN A 430 -13.44 -8.55 8.52
N PHE A 431 -12.39 -7.72 8.62
CA PHE A 431 -12.53 -6.26 8.55
C PHE A 431 -12.94 -5.82 7.15
N VAL A 432 -12.32 -6.42 6.12
CA VAL A 432 -12.67 -6.17 4.72
C VAL A 432 -14.12 -6.60 4.43
N ASP A 433 -14.51 -7.79 4.87
CA ASP A 433 -15.89 -8.28 4.71
C ASP A 433 -16.92 -7.41 5.44
N GLN A 434 -16.62 -6.95 6.66
CA GLN A 434 -17.51 -6.06 7.41
C GLN A 434 -17.66 -4.69 6.74
N ARG A 435 -16.58 -4.12 6.23
CA ARG A 435 -16.61 -2.85 5.50
C ARG A 435 -17.49 -2.95 4.25
N ILE A 436 -17.30 -3.99 3.44
CA ILE A 436 -18.12 -4.23 2.25
C ILE A 436 -19.59 -4.47 2.63
N ALA A 437 -19.86 -5.18 3.73
CA ALA A 437 -21.22 -5.39 4.21
C ALA A 437 -21.90 -4.09 4.69
N GLN A 438 -21.14 -3.11 5.17
CA GLN A 438 -21.65 -1.78 5.53
C GLN A 438 -22.00 -0.96 4.28
N ASP A 439 -21.13 -1.00 3.26
CA ASP A 439 -21.32 -0.26 2.00
C ASP A 439 -22.43 -0.88 1.13
N VAL A 440 -22.46 -2.22 1.05
CA VAL A 440 -23.41 -2.99 0.23
C VAL A 440 -23.99 -4.17 1.02
N PRO A 441 -25.02 -3.94 1.87
CA PRO A 441 -25.61 -4.99 2.72
C PRO A 441 -26.12 -6.21 1.97
N ALA A 442 -26.57 -6.04 0.72
CA ALA A 442 -27.04 -7.14 -0.15
C ALA A 442 -25.95 -8.17 -0.48
N MET A 443 -24.66 -7.81 -0.38
CA MET A 443 -23.52 -8.69 -0.66
C MET A 443 -22.92 -9.35 0.59
N SER A 444 -23.46 -9.06 1.78
CA SER A 444 -22.93 -9.59 3.06
C SER A 444 -22.80 -11.12 3.09
N ASN A 445 -23.76 -11.83 2.48
CA ASN A 445 -23.75 -13.30 2.41
C ASN A 445 -22.65 -13.87 1.51
N LEU A 446 -22.11 -13.08 0.56
CA LEU A 446 -21.05 -13.54 -0.34
C LEU A 446 -19.66 -13.53 0.32
N LYS A 447 -19.48 -12.76 1.41
CA LYS A 447 -18.20 -12.56 2.10
C LYS A 447 -17.05 -12.38 1.09
N VAL A 448 -17.14 -11.34 0.28
CA VAL A 448 -16.29 -11.14 -0.90
C VAL A 448 -14.80 -11.18 -0.55
N GLY A 449 -14.39 -10.57 0.57
CA GLY A 449 -13.02 -10.64 1.06
C GLY A 449 -12.59 -12.08 1.35
N SER A 450 -13.39 -12.82 2.13
CA SER A 450 -13.12 -14.24 2.43
C SER A 450 -13.07 -15.11 1.18
N ARG A 451 -13.96 -14.86 0.21
CA ARG A 451 -14.02 -15.57 -1.07
C ARG A 451 -12.74 -15.37 -1.87
N LEU A 452 -12.31 -14.12 -2.06
CA LEU A 452 -11.10 -13.81 -2.81
C LEU A 452 -9.84 -14.30 -2.09
N ALA A 453 -9.74 -14.10 -0.78
CA ALA A 453 -8.61 -14.57 0.02
C ALA A 453 -8.46 -16.11 -0.02
N SER A 454 -9.58 -16.84 0.04
CA SER A 454 -9.56 -18.30 -0.04
C SER A 454 -9.06 -18.79 -1.41
N ALA A 455 -9.52 -18.17 -2.49
CA ALA A 455 -9.02 -18.48 -3.83
C ALA A 455 -7.53 -18.18 -3.96
N ILE A 456 -7.07 -16.98 -3.55
CA ILE A 456 -5.66 -16.60 -3.60
C ILE A 456 -4.80 -17.59 -2.80
N LEU A 457 -5.26 -18.03 -1.62
CA LEU A 457 -4.55 -19.02 -0.83
C LEU A 457 -4.40 -20.35 -1.59
N MET A 458 -5.44 -20.84 -2.26
CA MET A 458 -5.32 -22.05 -3.09
C MET A 458 -4.28 -21.89 -4.20
N TYR A 459 -4.26 -20.73 -4.86
CA TYR A 459 -3.31 -20.43 -5.95
C TYR A 459 -1.89 -20.10 -5.48
N SER A 460 -1.68 -19.93 -4.18
CA SER A 460 -0.35 -19.67 -3.60
C SER A 460 0.55 -20.93 -3.61
N PHE A 461 -0.04 -22.11 -3.84
CA PHE A 461 0.66 -23.40 -3.88
C PHE A 461 0.73 -23.98 -5.29
N GLY A 462 1.91 -24.52 -5.62
CA GLY A 462 2.18 -25.05 -6.96
C GLY A 462 2.31 -23.95 -8.01
N ALA A 463 2.77 -24.33 -9.21
CA ALA A 463 2.82 -23.47 -10.37
C ALA A 463 2.69 -24.34 -11.63
N ARG A 464 2.15 -23.77 -12.72
CA ARG A 464 2.25 -24.45 -14.01
C ARG A 464 3.72 -24.49 -14.45
N GLY A 465 4.12 -25.49 -15.21
CA GLY A 465 5.51 -25.63 -15.66
C GLY A 465 6.01 -24.37 -16.36
N GLY A 466 7.04 -23.73 -15.80
CA GLY A 466 7.60 -22.47 -16.33
C GLY A 466 6.93 -21.18 -15.83
N GLU A 467 5.92 -21.25 -14.96
CA GLU A 467 5.28 -20.07 -14.35
C GLU A 467 5.75 -19.82 -12.91
N GLU A 468 5.63 -18.56 -12.46
CA GLU A 468 5.84 -18.18 -11.05
C GLU A 468 4.60 -18.46 -10.19
N ARG A 469 4.80 -18.62 -8.88
CA ARG A 469 3.72 -18.81 -7.90
C ARG A 469 2.82 -17.57 -7.78
N GLY A 470 1.55 -17.82 -7.50
CA GLY A 470 0.53 -16.79 -7.33
C GLY A 470 -0.48 -16.74 -8.48
N VAL A 471 -1.40 -15.80 -8.39
CA VAL A 471 -2.54 -15.68 -9.32
C VAL A 471 -2.76 -14.24 -9.77
N PHE A 472 -3.07 -14.08 -11.05
CA PHE A 472 -3.40 -12.77 -11.60
C PHE A 472 -4.81 -12.31 -11.20
N GLU A 473 -5.04 -11.00 -11.20
CA GLU A 473 -6.38 -10.41 -10.95
C GLU A 473 -7.46 -11.07 -11.82
N GLN A 474 -7.21 -11.23 -13.12
CA GLN A 474 -8.19 -11.79 -14.05
C GLN A 474 -8.55 -13.24 -13.76
N GLU A 475 -7.58 -14.05 -13.30
CA GLU A 475 -7.80 -15.44 -12.90
C GLU A 475 -8.62 -15.50 -11.60
N ILE A 476 -8.29 -14.67 -10.59
CA ILE A 476 -9.06 -14.60 -9.34
C ILE A 476 -10.50 -14.24 -9.64
N VAL A 477 -10.73 -13.22 -10.48
CA VAL A 477 -12.08 -12.78 -10.80
C VAL A 477 -12.83 -13.93 -11.46
N GLY A 478 -12.29 -14.53 -12.53
CA GLY A 478 -12.92 -15.66 -13.21
C GLY A 478 -13.33 -16.79 -12.26
N ALA A 479 -12.44 -17.17 -11.35
CA ALA A 479 -12.68 -18.22 -10.37
C ALA A 479 -13.68 -17.84 -9.26
N CYS A 480 -13.88 -16.55 -8.99
CA CYS A 480 -14.69 -16.06 -7.87
C CYS A 480 -15.99 -15.37 -8.28
N LEU A 481 -16.29 -15.26 -9.57
CA LEU A 481 -17.53 -14.65 -10.05
C LEU A 481 -18.75 -15.27 -9.38
N ALA A 482 -19.64 -14.40 -8.92
CA ALA A 482 -20.91 -14.75 -8.28
C ALA A 482 -22.00 -13.75 -8.72
N PRO A 483 -23.27 -14.17 -8.68
CA PRO A 483 -24.38 -13.27 -9.02
C PRO A 483 -24.36 -12.02 -8.14
N GLY A 484 -24.48 -10.85 -8.76
CA GLY A 484 -24.46 -9.56 -8.07
C GLY A 484 -23.04 -9.00 -7.83
N LEU A 485 -21.97 -9.77 -8.01
CA LEU A 485 -20.61 -9.29 -7.84
C LEU A 485 -20.06 -8.69 -9.14
N ASP A 486 -19.76 -7.39 -9.14
CA ASP A 486 -19.17 -6.69 -10.28
C ASP A 486 -17.66 -6.49 -10.16
N ARG A 487 -17.04 -6.05 -11.27
CA ARG A 487 -15.59 -5.82 -11.37
C ARG A 487 -15.09 -4.80 -10.35
N ASN A 488 -15.78 -3.66 -10.24
CA ASN A 488 -15.29 -2.54 -9.42
C ASN A 488 -15.22 -2.98 -7.95
N THR A 489 -16.24 -3.72 -7.51
CA THR A 489 -16.28 -4.31 -6.18
C THR A 489 -15.10 -5.25 -5.97
N ILE A 490 -14.80 -6.17 -6.90
CA ILE A 490 -13.66 -7.09 -6.76
C ILE A 490 -12.33 -6.34 -6.72
N VAL A 491 -12.10 -5.39 -7.62
CA VAL A 491 -10.83 -4.62 -7.66
C VAL A 491 -10.65 -3.81 -6.38
N THR A 492 -11.72 -3.16 -5.89
CA THR A 492 -11.70 -2.45 -4.61
C THR A 492 -11.38 -3.40 -3.46
N VAL A 493 -12.01 -4.58 -3.41
CA VAL A 493 -11.72 -5.56 -2.35
C VAL A 493 -10.31 -6.13 -2.47
N LEU A 494 -9.76 -6.33 -3.67
CA LEU A 494 -8.37 -6.77 -3.84
C LEU A 494 -7.36 -5.74 -3.32
N ASN A 495 -7.63 -4.44 -3.54
CA ASN A 495 -6.84 -3.36 -2.93
C ASN A 495 -7.01 -3.38 -1.41
N ASP A 496 -8.25 -3.52 -0.94
CA ASP A 496 -8.67 -3.89 0.40
C ASP A 496 -7.74 -4.87 1.11
N LEU A 497 -7.69 -6.03 0.49
CA LEU A 497 -6.96 -7.18 0.99
C LEU A 497 -5.45 -6.89 1.00
N ARG A 498 -4.92 -6.20 -0.02
CA ARG A 498 -3.50 -5.86 -0.10
C ARG A 498 -3.07 -4.89 1.02
N GLU A 499 -3.95 -3.98 1.43
CA GLU A 499 -3.68 -3.04 2.50
C GLU A 499 -3.83 -3.66 3.89
N GLU A 500 -4.86 -4.49 4.09
CA GLU A 500 -5.23 -4.99 5.42
C GLU A 500 -4.56 -6.32 5.82
N LEU A 501 -4.35 -7.25 4.88
CA LEU A 501 -3.82 -8.58 5.20
C LEU A 501 -2.33 -8.51 5.50
N LEU A 502 -1.90 -9.34 6.44
CA LEU A 502 -0.55 -9.33 7.01
C LEU A 502 0.46 -10.13 6.20
N TYR A 503 -0.01 -11.12 5.44
CA TYR A 503 0.78 -12.13 4.74
C TYR A 503 0.43 -12.24 3.26
N LEU A 504 -0.44 -11.36 2.75
CA LEU A 504 -0.74 -11.27 1.33
C LEU A 504 0.31 -10.38 0.63
N HIS A 505 0.92 -10.94 -0.41
CA HIS A 505 1.92 -10.28 -1.26
C HIS A 505 1.38 -10.07 -2.67
N TYR A 506 1.81 -8.97 -3.30
CA TYR A 506 1.48 -8.65 -4.69
C TYR A 506 2.78 -8.37 -5.45
N VAL A 507 3.32 -9.40 -6.11
CA VAL A 507 4.62 -9.37 -6.80
C VAL A 507 4.44 -9.84 -8.23
N GLY A 508 5.01 -9.11 -9.21
CA GLY A 508 4.90 -9.47 -10.62
C GLY A 508 3.45 -9.55 -11.14
N GLN A 509 2.58 -8.65 -10.64
CA GLN A 509 1.12 -8.63 -10.90
C GLN A 509 0.36 -9.86 -10.39
N ARG A 510 0.97 -10.66 -9.49
CA ARG A 510 0.35 -11.85 -8.92
C ARG A 510 0.14 -11.69 -7.42
N TYR A 511 -1.04 -12.08 -6.97
CA TYR A 511 -1.37 -12.23 -5.57
C TYR A 511 -0.92 -13.61 -5.07
N ARG A 512 -0.25 -13.65 -3.92
CA ARG A 512 0.07 -14.90 -3.21
C ARG A 512 0.23 -14.67 -1.73
N PHE A 513 -0.16 -15.65 -0.93
CA PHE A 513 0.19 -15.70 0.48
C PHE A 513 1.60 -16.24 0.63
N GLU A 514 2.37 -15.62 1.53
CA GLU A 514 3.66 -16.12 1.96
C GLU A 514 3.73 -16.22 3.48
N THR A 515 4.68 -16.98 4.00
CA THR A 515 4.91 -17.12 5.44
C THR A 515 5.53 -15.88 6.08
N LYS A 516 6.17 -15.04 5.26
CA LYS A 516 6.75 -13.77 5.67
C LYS A 516 5.67 -12.68 5.69
N ALA A 517 5.71 -11.84 6.72
CA ALA A 517 4.88 -10.65 6.79
C ALA A 517 5.17 -9.72 5.60
N ASN A 518 4.14 -9.09 5.05
CA ASN A 518 4.31 -8.08 4.00
C ASN A 518 4.89 -6.76 4.56
N LEU A 519 5.34 -5.89 3.65
CA LEU A 519 5.97 -4.62 4.01
C LEU A 519 5.05 -3.71 4.83
N ASN A 520 3.75 -3.72 4.56
CA ASN A 520 2.77 -2.94 5.31
C ASN A 520 2.71 -3.35 6.78
N LYS A 521 2.68 -4.65 7.05
CA LYS A 521 2.78 -5.17 8.42
C LYS A 521 4.12 -4.81 9.05
N LEU A 522 5.24 -4.99 8.36
CA LEU A 522 6.56 -4.68 8.92
C LEU A 522 6.66 -3.19 9.29
N VAL A 523 6.15 -2.29 8.46
CA VAL A 523 6.09 -0.86 8.77
C VAL A 523 5.22 -0.62 10.00
N THR A 524 4.02 -1.21 10.06
CA THR A 524 3.11 -1.03 11.21
C THR A 524 3.70 -1.59 12.52
N ASP A 525 4.35 -2.75 12.46
CA ASP A 525 5.02 -3.39 13.60
C ASP A 525 6.20 -2.54 14.09
N GLU A 526 6.95 -1.90 13.17
CA GLU A 526 8.00 -0.94 13.54
C GLU A 526 7.42 0.38 14.07
N GLU A 527 6.33 0.90 13.49
CA GLU A 527 5.64 2.10 14.01
C GLU A 527 5.22 1.91 15.47
N ASN A 528 4.75 0.71 15.84
CA ASN A 528 4.35 0.37 17.21
C ASN A 528 5.52 0.30 18.20
N LYS A 529 6.77 0.15 17.72
CA LYS A 529 7.97 0.15 18.57
C LYS A 529 8.51 1.54 18.85
N ILE A 530 8.11 2.54 18.05
CA ILE A 530 8.64 3.90 18.12
C ILE A 530 7.97 4.65 19.26
N ALA A 531 8.76 5.19 20.18
CA ALA A 531 8.25 5.96 21.30
C ALA A 531 7.68 7.31 20.83
N GLY A 532 6.69 7.82 21.57
CA GLY A 532 6.12 9.14 21.28
C GLY A 532 7.15 10.26 21.32
N ASP A 533 8.12 10.17 22.23
CA ASP A 533 9.18 11.16 22.39
C ASP A 533 10.11 11.23 21.18
N ASP A 534 10.47 10.09 20.58
CA ASP A 534 11.29 10.04 19.35
C ASP A 534 10.58 10.74 18.18
N VAL A 535 9.24 10.58 18.09
CA VAL A 535 8.40 11.25 17.09
C VAL A 535 8.42 12.77 17.31
N LEU A 536 8.31 13.22 18.56
CA LEU A 536 8.35 14.64 18.91
C LEU A 536 9.73 15.25 18.64
N GLU A 537 10.81 14.55 18.99
CA GLU A 537 12.18 15.00 18.72
C GLU A 537 12.42 15.17 17.21
N ARG A 538 11.91 14.24 16.40
CA ARG A 538 11.98 14.34 14.94
C ARG A 538 11.25 15.58 14.42
N ILE A 539 10.01 15.80 14.86
CA ILE A 539 9.22 16.98 14.47
C ILE A 539 9.94 18.27 14.91
N GLN A 540 10.47 18.31 16.14
CA GLN A 540 11.22 19.45 16.65
C GLN A 540 12.46 19.73 15.81
N GLY A 541 13.19 18.69 15.42
CA GLY A 541 14.38 18.79 14.57
C GLY A 541 14.06 19.39 13.20
N ASP A 542 12.99 18.93 12.56
CA ASP A 542 12.57 19.42 11.24
C ASP A 542 12.07 20.89 11.33
N LEU A 543 11.30 21.24 12.38
CA LEU A 543 10.91 22.63 12.65
C LEU A 543 12.11 23.53 12.94
N LYS A 544 13.05 23.07 13.77
CA LYS A 544 14.28 23.81 14.10
C LYS A 544 15.09 24.08 12.85
N ASN A 545 15.20 23.12 11.93
CA ASN A 545 15.88 23.31 10.66
C ASN A 545 15.16 24.33 9.78
N SER A 546 13.83 24.28 9.71
CA SER A 546 13.03 25.28 8.98
C SER A 546 13.15 26.69 9.55
N LEU A 547 13.40 26.84 10.86
CA LEU A 547 13.46 28.14 11.56
C LEU A 547 14.90 28.68 11.73
N LYS A 548 15.94 28.00 11.25
CA LYS A 548 17.35 28.43 11.43
C LYS A 548 17.72 29.71 10.68
N THR A 549 17.08 29.97 9.54
CA THR A 549 17.34 31.15 8.67
C THR A 549 16.36 32.29 8.89
N ALA A 550 15.55 32.21 9.95
CA ALA A 550 14.50 33.15 10.32
C ALA A 550 15.05 34.54 10.71
N GLN A 551 14.35 35.60 10.30
CA GLN A 551 14.56 36.93 10.85
C GLN A 551 13.93 37.06 12.25
N GLY A 552 14.58 37.81 13.14
CA GLY A 552 14.12 38.03 14.51
C GLY A 552 14.50 36.91 15.49
N LYS A 553 14.09 37.05 16.75
CA LYS A 553 14.37 36.04 17.79
C LYS A 553 13.28 34.96 17.79
N VAL A 554 13.68 33.72 17.57
CA VAL A 554 12.77 32.56 17.60
C VAL A 554 13.05 31.70 18.83
N VAL A 555 11.99 31.31 19.55
CA VAL A 555 12.01 30.32 20.63
C VAL A 555 11.07 29.18 20.25
N LEU A 556 11.62 27.97 20.09
CA LEU A 556 10.85 26.78 19.71
C LEU A 556 10.65 25.88 20.93
N TRP A 557 9.40 25.57 21.24
CA TRP A 557 8.96 24.63 22.29
C TRP A 557 9.66 24.89 23.64
N PRO A 558 9.50 26.09 24.22
CA PRO A 558 10.03 26.37 25.55
C PRO A 558 9.34 25.46 26.58
N LYS A 559 10.12 24.88 27.50
CA LYS A 559 9.56 24.03 28.58
C LYS A 559 8.61 24.78 29.50
N ASP A 560 8.90 26.06 29.74
CA ASP A 560 8.10 26.97 30.56
C ASP A 560 8.42 28.43 30.20
N SER A 561 7.75 29.37 30.86
CA SER A 561 7.92 30.81 30.61
C SER A 561 9.33 31.34 30.96
N SER A 562 10.13 30.63 31.75
CA SER A 562 11.49 31.05 32.12
C SER A 562 12.48 30.93 30.95
N ALA A 563 12.22 29.97 30.05
CA ALA A 563 12.99 29.75 28.83
C ALA A 563 12.76 30.81 27.74
N ILE A 564 11.72 31.65 27.90
CA ILE A 564 11.47 32.80 27.04
C ILE A 564 12.32 33.98 27.53
N PRO A 565 13.22 34.54 26.69
CA PRO A 565 14.05 35.67 27.08
C PRO A 565 13.24 36.89 27.54
N ASP A 566 13.83 37.70 28.40
CA ASP A 566 13.31 38.99 28.88
C ASP A 566 14.46 40.00 28.91
N HIS A 567 14.13 41.30 28.92
CA HIS A 567 15.10 42.39 28.80
C HIS A 567 15.98 42.36 27.52
N ILE A 568 15.47 41.74 26.44
CA ILE A 568 16.10 41.79 25.12
C ILE A 568 15.34 42.80 24.27
N ASN A 569 16.05 43.79 23.73
CA ASN A 569 15.48 44.81 22.83
C ASN A 569 15.22 44.25 21.41
N GLN A 570 14.55 43.10 21.31
CA GLN A 570 14.24 42.41 20.07
C GLN A 570 12.89 41.71 20.19
N PHE A 571 12.09 41.78 19.14
CA PHE A 571 10.84 41.04 19.08
C PHE A 571 11.07 39.53 19.01
N CYS A 572 10.36 38.80 19.86
CA CYS A 572 10.49 37.36 20.04
C CYS A 572 9.21 36.63 19.64
N THR A 573 9.37 35.64 18.76
CA THR A 573 8.32 34.72 18.32
C THR A 573 8.49 33.39 19.04
N VAL A 574 7.47 32.98 19.79
CA VAL A 574 7.48 31.79 20.64
C VAL A 574 6.56 30.73 20.03
N TYR A 575 7.14 29.71 19.40
CA TYR A 575 6.39 28.59 18.84
C TYR A 575 6.08 27.57 19.94
N LEU A 576 4.81 27.36 20.21
CA LEU A 576 4.33 26.51 21.29
C LEU A 576 4.27 25.03 20.87
N ASP A 577 4.44 24.12 21.83
CA ASP A 577 4.41 22.67 21.58
C ASP A 577 2.98 22.09 21.53
N SER A 578 2.87 20.78 21.30
CA SER A 578 1.58 20.09 21.16
C SER A 578 0.61 20.23 22.34
N SER A 579 1.10 20.49 23.56
CA SER A 579 0.24 20.68 24.74
C SER A 579 -0.67 21.90 24.62
N TRP A 580 -0.36 22.82 23.72
CA TRP A 580 -1.17 24.01 23.43
C TRP A 580 -2.19 23.77 22.31
N ALA A 581 -2.05 22.71 21.52
CA ALA A 581 -2.90 22.47 20.35
C ALA A 581 -4.36 22.11 20.71
N GLU A 582 -4.55 21.45 21.86
CA GLU A 582 -5.86 20.94 22.31
C GLU A 582 -6.57 21.87 23.30
N LYS A 583 -5.95 23.00 23.67
CA LYS A 583 -6.53 23.95 24.62
C LYS A 583 -7.70 24.71 23.99
N SER A 584 -8.74 24.98 24.78
CA SER A 584 -9.82 25.89 24.35
C SER A 584 -9.29 27.30 24.18
N THR A 585 -10.01 28.15 23.45
CA THR A 585 -9.65 29.56 23.26
C THR A 585 -9.48 30.29 24.60
N GLU A 586 -10.33 30.00 25.59
CA GLU A 586 -10.23 30.59 26.93
C GLU A 586 -8.95 30.13 27.65
N SER A 587 -8.63 28.83 27.62
CA SER A 587 -7.42 28.30 28.25
C SER A 587 -6.13 28.82 27.58
N LEU A 588 -6.14 28.97 26.24
CA LEU A 588 -5.05 29.59 25.50
C LEU A 588 -4.80 31.04 25.95
N GLN A 589 -5.89 31.81 26.10
CA GLN A 589 -5.83 33.20 26.57
C GLN A 589 -5.31 33.28 28.00
N GLU A 590 -5.83 32.46 28.92
CA GLU A 590 -5.41 32.43 30.32
C GLU A 590 -3.94 32.06 30.49
N ASP A 591 -3.49 30.96 29.87
CA ASP A 591 -2.12 30.49 30.02
C ASP A 591 -1.14 31.38 29.25
N GLY A 592 -1.54 31.88 28.07
CA GLY A 592 -0.78 32.89 27.34
C GLY A 592 -0.58 34.16 28.17
N MET A 593 -1.64 34.63 28.86
CA MET A 593 -1.54 35.78 29.76
C MET A 593 -0.64 35.49 30.96
N LYS A 594 -0.70 34.28 31.56
CA LYS A 594 0.23 33.89 32.64
C LYS A 594 1.69 33.93 32.18
N TRP A 595 1.98 33.46 30.96
CA TRP A 595 3.33 33.47 30.36
C TRP A 595 3.79 34.86 29.93
N LEU A 596 2.84 35.74 29.58
CA LEU A 596 3.09 37.16 29.32
C LEU A 596 3.39 37.93 30.61
N GLU A 597 2.69 37.63 31.71
CA GLU A 597 2.87 38.32 32.98
C GLU A 597 4.07 37.83 33.77
N ASN A 598 4.46 36.56 33.61
CA ASN A 598 5.49 35.92 34.42
C ASN A 598 6.58 35.27 33.56
N ARG A 599 7.80 35.28 34.09
CA ARG A 599 8.96 34.54 33.60
C ARG A 599 9.43 33.60 34.71
N GLY A 600 9.01 32.33 34.66
CA GLY A 600 9.14 31.44 35.80
C GLY A 600 8.37 32.01 36.99
N ASN A 601 9.06 32.30 38.09
CA ASN A 601 8.47 32.87 39.31
C ASN A 601 8.57 34.41 39.37
N ASP A 602 9.28 35.04 38.44
CA ASP A 602 9.46 36.49 38.39
C ASP A 602 8.42 37.15 37.49
N LYS A 603 8.12 38.44 37.72
CA LYS A 603 7.27 39.22 36.80
C LYS A 603 8.07 39.53 35.54
N ARG A 604 7.45 39.30 34.38
CA ARG A 604 8.03 39.67 33.08
C ARG A 604 7.91 41.17 32.88
N ASP A 605 8.99 41.79 32.42
CA ASP A 605 9.03 43.23 32.15
C ASP A 605 8.76 43.55 30.67
N TYR A 606 9.43 42.87 29.73
CA TYR A 606 9.32 43.15 28.30
C TYR A 606 8.11 42.46 27.65
N LYS A 607 6.91 42.88 28.05
CA LYS A 607 5.63 42.29 27.59
C LYS A 607 5.26 42.69 26.15
N ASN A 608 5.79 43.80 25.64
CA ASN A 608 5.51 44.26 24.28
C ASN A 608 6.35 43.54 23.22
N ALA A 609 7.33 42.72 23.62
CA ALA A 609 8.32 42.09 22.75
C ALA A 609 8.00 40.64 22.37
N ILE A 610 6.81 40.11 22.66
CA ILE A 610 6.51 38.68 22.52
C ILE A 610 5.24 38.44 21.69
N ALA A 611 5.29 37.45 20.81
CA ALA A 611 4.12 36.81 20.21
C ALA A 611 4.18 35.29 20.45
N PHE A 612 3.04 34.68 20.76
CA PHE A 612 2.93 33.22 20.90
C PHE A 612 2.26 32.63 19.66
N ILE A 613 2.88 31.61 19.07
CA ILE A 613 2.42 30.97 17.84
C ILE A 613 1.88 29.58 18.23
N VAL A 614 0.57 29.40 18.03
CA VAL A 614 -0.20 28.26 18.53
C VAL A 614 -0.34 27.19 17.43
N PRO A 615 -0.04 25.91 17.73
CA PRO A 615 -0.18 24.83 16.77
C PRO A 615 -1.64 24.38 16.60
N ASN A 616 -1.97 23.88 15.41
CA ASN A 616 -3.26 23.24 15.10
C ASN A 616 -3.22 21.74 15.43
N ALA A 617 -4.19 21.25 16.22
CA ALA A 617 -4.24 19.85 16.66
C ALA A 617 -4.29 18.83 15.50
N ILE A 618 -5.14 19.08 14.49
CA ILE A 618 -5.31 18.15 13.36
C ILE A 618 -4.03 18.06 12.54
N GLN A 619 -3.36 19.18 12.29
CA GLN A 619 -2.08 19.19 11.55
C GLN A 619 -0.97 18.55 12.39
N PHE A 620 -0.97 18.74 13.70
CA PHE A 620 -0.02 18.10 14.61
C PHE A 620 -0.15 16.57 14.59
N ASP A 621 -1.37 16.05 14.63
CA ASP A 621 -1.61 14.60 14.57
C ASP A 621 -1.21 13.99 13.22
N LYS A 622 -1.45 14.71 12.12
CA LYS A 622 -0.93 14.32 10.80
C LYS A 622 0.59 14.29 10.79
N ALA A 623 1.25 15.32 11.34
CA ALA A 623 2.71 15.36 11.46
C ALA A 623 3.24 14.20 12.32
N ARG A 624 2.61 13.89 13.46
CA ARG A 624 2.96 12.72 14.30
C ARG A 624 2.87 11.41 13.53
N LYS A 625 1.77 11.18 12.80
CA LYS A 625 1.57 9.97 12.00
C LYS A 625 2.65 9.85 10.92
N SER A 626 2.85 10.91 10.12
CA SER A 626 3.85 10.90 9.04
C SER A 626 5.29 10.76 9.55
N ALA A 627 5.63 11.43 10.66
CA ALA A 627 6.94 11.30 11.29
C ALA A 627 7.18 9.88 11.82
N ARG A 628 6.18 9.25 12.45
CA ARG A 628 6.27 7.86 12.93
C ARG A 628 6.47 6.88 11.77
N THR A 629 5.69 7.00 10.70
CA THR A 629 5.87 6.18 9.50
C THR A 629 7.26 6.35 8.90
N LEU A 630 7.75 7.59 8.83
CA LEU A 630 9.08 7.88 8.28
C LEU A 630 10.20 7.28 9.13
N LEU A 631 10.11 7.37 10.46
CA LEU A 631 11.06 6.73 11.38
C LEU A 631 11.03 5.20 11.24
N ALA A 632 9.85 4.60 11.11
CA ALA A 632 9.68 3.16 10.91
C ALA A 632 10.32 2.69 9.59
N VAL A 633 10.04 3.38 8.48
CA VAL A 633 10.63 3.08 7.17
C VAL A 633 12.15 3.23 7.20
N ASN A 634 12.69 4.28 7.82
CA ASN A 634 14.13 4.48 7.94
C ASN A 634 14.80 3.37 8.76
N SER A 635 14.15 2.90 9.83
CA SER A 635 14.59 1.76 10.63
C SER A 635 14.68 0.48 9.78
N LEU A 636 13.61 0.17 9.01
CA LEU A 636 13.57 -1.01 8.14
C LEU A 636 14.63 -0.96 7.02
N VAL A 637 14.81 0.20 6.38
CA VAL A 637 15.82 0.37 5.33
C VAL A 637 17.24 0.20 5.89
N LYS A 638 17.48 0.62 7.14
CA LYS A 638 18.76 0.41 7.83
C LYS A 638 19.00 -1.08 8.13
N ASP A 639 17.97 -1.81 8.52
CA ASP A 639 17.99 -3.24 8.84
C ASP A 639 17.77 -4.16 7.61
N LYS A 640 18.03 -3.67 6.39
CA LYS A 640 17.75 -4.39 5.13
C LYS A 640 18.30 -5.82 5.06
N ASP A 641 19.50 -6.05 5.61
CA ASP A 641 20.19 -7.34 5.54
C ASP A 641 19.57 -8.37 6.49
N LYS A 642 19.00 -7.90 7.62
CA LYS A 642 18.32 -8.74 8.61
C LYS A 642 17.01 -9.29 8.07
N HIS A 643 16.27 -8.48 7.30
CA HIS A 643 14.99 -8.86 6.71
C HIS A 643 15.12 -9.54 5.33
N LYS A 644 16.31 -9.49 4.71
CA LYS A 644 16.58 -10.03 3.37
C LYS A 644 15.60 -9.48 2.32
N PHE A 645 15.39 -8.17 2.34
CA PHE A 645 14.51 -7.48 1.39
C PHE A 645 15.01 -7.62 -0.05
N SER A 646 14.07 -7.77 -0.99
CA SER A 646 14.37 -7.72 -2.42
C SER A 646 14.65 -6.28 -2.88
N VAL A 647 15.04 -6.10 -4.14
CA VAL A 647 15.21 -4.76 -4.71
C VAL A 647 13.86 -4.04 -4.77
N GLU A 648 12.81 -4.75 -5.16
CA GLU A 648 11.44 -4.25 -5.20
C GLU A 648 10.94 -3.82 -3.82
N ASP A 649 11.22 -4.62 -2.78
CA ASP A 649 10.85 -4.30 -1.39
C ASP A 649 11.49 -2.98 -0.93
N LEU A 650 12.77 -2.79 -1.26
CA LEU A 650 13.51 -1.57 -0.91
C LEU A 650 12.99 -0.35 -1.68
N ASP A 651 12.57 -0.52 -2.93
CA ASP A 651 12.02 0.57 -3.72
C ASP A 651 10.61 0.95 -3.25
N GLU A 652 9.77 -0.01 -2.84
CA GLU A 652 8.49 0.27 -2.20
C GLU A 652 8.66 0.99 -0.85
N LEU A 653 9.61 0.54 -0.01
CA LEU A 653 9.93 1.22 1.26
C LEU A 653 10.44 2.64 1.02
N LYS A 654 11.32 2.88 0.03
CA LYS A 654 11.80 4.22 -0.31
C LYS A 654 10.66 5.13 -0.80
N ALA A 655 9.77 4.61 -1.65
CA ALA A 655 8.60 5.36 -2.11
C ALA A 655 7.73 5.78 -0.93
N LYS A 656 7.40 4.83 -0.04
CA LYS A 656 6.62 5.08 1.19
C LYS A 656 7.31 6.10 2.11
N GLY A 657 8.64 6.03 2.24
CA GLY A 657 9.44 7.01 2.98
C GLY A 657 9.40 8.42 2.37
N LYS A 658 9.44 8.53 1.03
CA LYS A 658 9.31 9.81 0.32
C LYS A 658 7.93 10.42 0.50
N ASP A 659 6.87 9.61 0.45
CA ASP A 659 5.50 10.04 0.65
C ASP A 659 5.26 10.50 2.10
N ALA A 660 5.80 9.76 3.07
CA ALA A 660 5.78 10.13 4.49
C ALA A 660 6.54 11.45 4.74
N THR A 661 7.70 11.65 4.10
CA THR A 661 8.47 12.91 4.18
C THR A 661 7.68 14.08 3.62
N SER A 662 7.12 13.93 2.40
CA SER A 662 6.34 14.98 1.75
C SER A 662 5.08 15.35 2.56
N SER A 663 4.44 14.34 3.16
CA SER A 663 3.28 14.52 4.03
C SER A 663 3.65 15.23 5.33
N LEU A 664 4.78 14.86 5.96
CA LEU A 664 5.32 15.52 7.14
C LEU A 664 5.60 17.00 6.83
N ASP A 665 6.36 17.30 5.78
CA ASP A 665 6.70 18.67 5.37
C ASP A 665 5.44 19.50 5.12
N SER A 666 4.42 18.92 4.48
CA SER A 666 3.15 19.59 4.22
C SER A 666 2.39 19.92 5.51
N SER A 667 2.44 19.01 6.49
CA SER A 667 1.80 19.17 7.79
C SER A 667 2.55 20.21 8.64
N LEU A 668 3.89 20.20 8.62
CA LEU A 668 4.73 21.19 9.32
C LEU A 668 4.52 22.61 8.79
N ARG A 669 4.41 22.78 7.45
CA ARG A 669 4.09 24.08 6.85
C ARG A 669 2.75 24.64 7.32
N ARG A 670 1.77 23.79 7.62
CA ARG A 670 0.44 24.20 8.09
C ARG A 670 0.27 24.04 9.60
N LEU A 671 1.34 23.70 10.31
CA LEU A 671 1.25 23.33 11.72
C LEU A 671 0.76 24.48 12.59
N TYR A 672 1.18 25.70 12.26
CA TYR A 672 0.84 26.90 13.01
C TYR A 672 -0.09 27.79 12.19
N GLU A 673 -1.24 28.10 12.78
CA GLU A 673 -2.32 28.85 12.12
C GLU A 673 -2.77 30.08 12.92
N GLN A 674 -2.36 30.21 14.18
CA GLN A 674 -2.82 31.29 15.05
C GLN A 674 -1.64 31.94 15.79
N ILE A 675 -1.73 33.26 15.96
CA ILE A 675 -0.79 34.05 16.78
C ILE A 675 -1.59 34.72 17.89
N LEU A 676 -1.12 34.58 19.13
CA LEU A 676 -1.57 35.37 20.28
C LEU A 676 -0.63 36.55 20.47
N LEU A 677 -1.14 37.75 20.23
CA LEU A 677 -0.38 38.99 20.28
C LEU A 677 -0.89 39.89 21.42
N PRO A 678 -0.03 40.32 22.36
CA PRO A 678 -0.45 41.19 23.45
C PRO A 678 -0.67 42.62 22.95
N LEU A 679 -1.89 43.12 23.09
CA LEU A 679 -2.26 44.47 22.69
C LEU A 679 -2.97 45.20 23.83
N ARG A 680 -2.85 46.52 23.80
CA ARG A 680 -3.59 47.43 24.69
C ARG A 680 -4.38 48.43 23.83
N PRO A 681 -5.69 48.21 23.64
CA PRO A 681 -6.49 49.02 22.70
C PRO A 681 -6.58 50.50 23.06
N GLN A 682 -6.52 50.84 24.35
CA GLN A 682 -6.58 52.22 24.89
C GLN A 682 -5.72 52.32 26.15
N GLU A 683 -5.18 53.51 26.46
CA GLU A 683 -4.28 53.73 27.62
C GLU A 683 -4.86 53.24 28.95
N GLN A 684 -6.19 53.23 29.13
CA GLN A 684 -6.87 52.80 30.35
C GLN A 684 -7.42 51.36 30.30
N ALA A 685 -7.37 50.68 29.15
CA ALA A 685 -7.89 49.32 29.01
C ALA A 685 -6.89 48.26 29.55
N PRO A 686 -7.35 47.08 30.01
CA PRO A 686 -6.48 45.97 30.36
C PRO A 686 -5.81 45.38 29.11
N ILE A 687 -4.61 44.80 29.29
CA ILE A 687 -3.91 44.06 28.23
C ILE A 687 -4.75 42.83 27.85
N ARG A 688 -4.86 42.56 26.55
CA ARG A 688 -5.53 41.36 26.01
C ARG A 688 -4.63 40.70 24.97
N LEU A 689 -4.76 39.39 24.78
CA LEU A 689 -4.11 38.70 23.67
C LEU A 689 -5.07 38.67 22.48
N GLU A 690 -4.75 39.44 21.44
CA GLU A 690 -5.48 39.38 20.18
C GLU A 690 -5.07 38.13 19.39
N MET A 691 -6.04 37.45 18.80
CA MET A 691 -5.80 36.32 17.91
C MET A 691 -5.65 36.82 16.48
N VAL A 692 -4.46 36.68 15.91
CA VAL A 692 -4.17 36.97 14.51
C VAL A 692 -4.15 35.66 13.73
N ASP A 693 -4.91 35.60 12.64
CA ASP A 693 -5.03 34.42 11.79
C ASP A 693 -3.93 34.37 10.70
N LEU A 694 -3.13 33.30 10.71
CA LEU A 694 -2.09 33.03 9.72
C LEU A 694 -2.60 32.37 8.44
N GLN A 695 -3.87 31.94 8.39
CA GLN A 695 -4.42 31.21 7.25
C GLN A 695 -4.47 32.08 5.98
N SER A 696 -4.69 33.39 6.12
CA SER A 696 -4.66 34.35 5.00
C SER A 696 -3.28 34.48 4.33
N GLN A 697 -2.21 34.05 5.03
CA GLN A 697 -0.81 34.17 4.62
C GLN A 697 -0.17 32.80 4.28
N ILE A 698 -0.95 31.78 3.95
CA ILE A 698 -0.42 30.44 3.62
C ILE A 698 0.41 30.44 2.32
N ASN A 699 0.13 31.35 1.39
CA ASN A 699 0.76 31.38 0.07
C ASN A 699 1.86 32.45 -0.09
N THR A 700 2.14 33.25 0.95
CA THR A 700 3.04 34.41 0.85
C THR A 700 4.52 34.05 0.92
N SER A 701 4.89 33.02 1.69
CA SER A 701 6.26 32.51 1.76
C SER A 701 6.30 31.00 2.06
N GLN A 702 7.37 30.31 1.65
CA GLN A 702 7.60 28.92 2.04
C GLN A 702 8.18 28.79 3.46
N ASN A 703 8.78 29.85 4.00
CA ASN A 703 9.35 29.86 5.34
C ASN A 703 8.28 30.21 6.38
N LEU A 704 8.19 29.42 7.44
CA LEU A 704 7.22 29.61 8.51
C LEU A 704 7.41 30.95 9.24
N GLN A 705 8.65 31.38 9.49
CA GLN A 705 8.91 32.64 10.18
C GLN A 705 8.46 33.83 9.34
N ASP A 706 8.81 33.84 8.05
CA ASP A 706 8.49 34.97 7.18
C ASP A 706 6.98 35.17 7.11
N ARG A 707 6.20 34.08 7.07
CA ARG A 707 4.72 34.13 7.15
C ARG A 707 4.22 34.72 8.47
N VAL A 708 4.87 34.38 9.59
CA VAL A 708 4.54 34.96 10.90
C VAL A 708 4.82 36.46 10.92
N LEU A 709 5.96 36.90 10.41
CA LEU A 709 6.30 38.31 10.33
C LEU A 709 5.40 39.08 9.35
N ASP A 710 5.06 38.49 8.21
CA ASP A 710 4.14 39.07 7.23
C ASP A 710 2.73 39.25 7.81
N ALA A 711 2.23 38.28 8.58
CA ALA A 711 0.96 38.39 9.30
C ALA A 711 1.00 39.47 10.37
N LEU A 712 2.18 39.72 10.95
CA LEU A 712 2.41 40.73 11.99
C LEU A 712 2.82 42.11 11.46
N LYS A 713 2.94 42.31 10.15
CA LYS A 713 3.46 43.57 9.56
C LYS A 713 2.66 44.83 9.95
N SER A 714 1.37 44.67 10.26
CA SER A 714 0.48 45.76 10.70
C SER A 714 0.59 46.05 12.20
N TYR A 715 1.28 45.19 12.95
CA TYR A 715 1.41 45.29 14.40
C TYR A 715 2.87 45.47 14.87
N VAL A 716 3.83 44.94 14.11
CA VAL A 716 5.26 44.94 14.41
C VAL A 716 6.01 45.63 13.28
N PHE A 717 6.70 46.72 13.60
CA PHE A 717 7.30 47.61 12.63
C PHE A 717 8.83 47.50 12.59
N ASN A 718 9.41 47.90 11.45
CA ASN A 718 10.86 47.98 11.22
C ASN A 718 11.38 49.43 11.13
N SER A 719 10.51 50.41 11.29
CA SER A 719 10.80 51.84 11.28
C SER A 719 9.94 52.56 12.32
N ILE A 720 10.37 53.76 12.75
CA ILE A 720 9.59 54.66 13.59
C ILE A 720 9.92 56.11 13.21
N THR A 721 8.93 56.99 13.22
CA THR A 721 9.11 58.40 12.86
C THR A 721 9.61 59.24 14.04
N VAL A 722 10.26 60.37 13.74
CA VAL A 722 10.75 61.33 14.73
C VAL A 722 9.59 61.87 15.59
N THR A 723 8.48 62.23 14.96
CA THR A 723 7.26 62.72 15.64
C THR A 723 6.75 61.72 16.67
N LYS A 724 6.68 60.43 16.30
CA LYS A 724 6.26 59.37 17.21
C LYS A 724 7.24 59.23 18.38
N ILE A 725 8.55 59.19 18.12
CA ILE A 725 9.56 59.13 19.21
C ILE A 725 9.38 60.28 20.20
N ILE A 726 9.18 61.51 19.72
CA ILE A 726 8.98 62.66 20.60
C ILE A 726 7.70 62.50 21.42
N SER A 727 6.58 62.11 20.80
CA SER A 727 5.31 61.89 21.52
C SER A 727 5.44 60.81 22.61
N TYR A 728 6.07 59.69 22.30
CA TYR A 728 6.21 58.54 23.21
C TYR A 728 7.29 58.76 24.28
N SER A 729 8.23 59.68 24.04
CA SER A 729 9.23 60.09 25.04
C SER A 729 8.64 60.92 26.18
N LYS A 730 7.47 61.56 25.96
CA LYS A 730 6.79 62.46 26.91
C LYS A 730 7.68 63.58 27.48
N ILE A 731 8.84 63.85 26.89
CA ILE A 731 9.79 64.88 27.38
C ILE A 731 9.20 66.30 27.33
N ASN A 732 8.28 66.56 26.39
CA ASN A 732 7.63 67.87 26.28
C ASN A 732 6.52 68.06 27.32
N GLU A 733 5.94 66.97 27.82
CA GLU A 733 4.85 66.96 28.80
C GLU A 733 5.36 66.81 30.25
N SER A 734 6.52 66.19 30.42
CA SER A 734 7.20 66.02 31.72
C SER A 734 7.67 67.37 32.27
N GLU A 735 7.42 67.65 33.55
CA GLU A 735 7.86 68.89 34.23
C GLU A 735 9.39 69.04 34.24
N ILE A 736 10.12 67.93 34.39
CA ILE A 736 11.59 67.87 34.40
C ILE A 736 12.16 67.97 32.97
N GLY A 737 11.43 67.43 31.98
CA GLY A 737 11.77 67.57 30.56
C GLY A 737 12.95 66.73 30.07
N VAL A 738 13.26 65.61 30.73
CA VAL A 738 14.38 64.71 30.38
C VAL A 738 14.00 63.24 30.50
N ILE A 739 14.63 62.36 29.71
CA ILE A 739 14.49 60.89 29.80
C ILE A 739 15.81 60.21 29.41
N GLN A 740 16.16 59.08 30.00
CA GLN A 740 17.35 58.33 29.60
C GLN A 740 17.10 57.55 28.29
N GLY A 741 18.11 57.43 27.42
CA GLY A 741 17.96 56.77 26.11
C GLY A 741 17.59 55.29 26.20
N ASP A 742 18.23 54.56 27.11
CA ASP A 742 17.94 53.16 27.42
C ASP A 742 16.55 52.97 28.04
N GLU A 743 16.13 53.90 28.89
CA GLU A 743 14.80 53.93 29.48
C GLU A 743 13.73 54.08 28.39
N LEU A 744 13.90 55.04 27.47
CA LEU A 744 12.99 55.23 26.34
C LEU A 744 12.92 53.97 25.46
N ILE A 745 14.06 53.38 25.12
CA ILE A 745 14.10 52.14 24.35
C ILE A 745 13.35 51.02 25.09
N SER A 746 13.57 50.88 26.39
CA SER A 746 12.89 49.87 27.20
C SER A 746 11.37 50.00 27.13
N TYR A 747 10.82 51.22 27.07
CA TYR A 747 9.36 51.44 27.03
C TYR A 747 8.70 50.78 25.82
N PHE A 748 9.36 50.80 24.65
CA PHE A 748 8.87 50.13 23.43
C PHE A 748 8.78 48.62 23.57
N PHE A 749 9.59 48.00 24.44
CA PHE A 749 9.55 46.56 24.69
C PHE A 749 8.75 46.19 25.95
N ARG A 750 8.56 47.12 26.88
CA ARG A 750 7.84 46.91 28.14
C ARG A 750 6.34 47.10 28.02
N PHE A 751 5.89 48.18 27.38
CA PHE A 751 4.49 48.61 27.46
C PHE A 751 3.70 48.22 26.20
N PRO A 752 2.66 47.36 26.31
CA PRO A 752 1.86 46.93 25.15
C PRO A 752 1.06 48.02 24.41
N GLY A 753 1.08 49.25 24.89
CA GLY A 753 0.50 50.42 24.22
C GLY A 753 1.50 51.17 23.32
N TYR A 754 2.79 50.83 23.37
CA TYR A 754 3.80 51.39 22.46
C TYR A 754 3.84 50.55 21.17
N PRO A 755 4.25 51.14 20.02
CA PRO A 755 4.49 50.38 18.80
C PRO A 755 5.45 49.22 19.04
N LYS A 756 5.12 48.02 18.56
CA LYS A 756 6.03 46.87 18.64
C LYS A 756 7.09 47.00 17.56
N LEU A 757 8.34 46.82 17.93
CA LEU A 757 9.47 46.96 17.01
C LEU A 757 10.28 45.67 16.95
N LEU A 758 10.74 45.30 15.74
CA LEU A 758 11.56 44.10 15.54
C LEU A 758 12.89 44.15 16.32
N SER A 759 13.48 45.34 16.46
CA SER A 759 14.71 45.62 17.20
C SER A 759 14.75 47.06 17.71
N ASP A 760 15.79 47.44 18.46
CA ASP A 760 16.06 48.82 18.92
C ASP A 760 16.65 49.73 17.83
N GLU A 761 17.21 49.17 16.76
CA GLU A 761 17.82 49.93 15.65
C GLU A 761 16.93 51.04 15.06
N PRO A 762 15.61 50.81 14.81
CA PRO A 762 14.71 51.88 14.35
C PRO A 762 14.62 53.04 15.34
N ILE A 763 14.63 52.73 16.65
CA ILE A 763 14.51 53.72 17.72
C ILE A 763 15.77 54.59 17.74
N LYS A 764 16.97 53.96 17.72
CA LYS A 764 18.26 54.66 17.70
C LYS A 764 18.34 55.60 16.50
N LYS A 765 17.99 55.12 15.31
CA LYS A 765 18.00 55.93 14.08
C LYS A 765 17.09 57.16 14.21
N ALA A 766 15.88 56.97 14.70
CA ALA A 766 14.93 58.08 14.85
C ALA A 766 15.34 59.07 15.97
N ILE A 767 15.97 58.62 17.06
CA ILE A 767 16.60 59.51 18.06
C ILE A 767 17.69 60.37 17.42
N LEU A 768 18.59 59.77 16.63
CA LEU A 768 19.66 60.50 15.93
C LEU A 768 19.09 61.55 14.97
N THR A 769 18.05 61.19 14.22
CA THR A 769 17.35 62.15 13.34
C THR A 769 16.66 63.26 14.14
N ALA A 770 16.05 62.95 15.29
CA ALA A 770 15.42 63.95 16.16
C ALA A 770 16.43 64.98 16.71
N ILE A 771 17.64 64.51 17.06
CA ILE A 771 18.74 65.37 17.54
C ILE A 771 19.29 66.26 16.43
N ALA A 772 19.49 65.67 15.24
CA ALA A 772 19.97 66.40 14.07
C ALA A 772 19.01 67.52 13.64
N ASN A 773 17.70 67.30 13.78
CA ASN A 773 16.65 68.26 13.41
C ASN A 773 16.29 69.23 14.55
N GLY A 774 17.00 69.20 15.68
CA GLY A 774 16.73 70.08 16.83
C GLY A 774 15.37 69.86 17.49
N SER A 775 14.77 68.69 17.29
CA SER A 775 13.49 68.35 17.92
C SER A 775 13.68 67.69 19.30
N MET A 776 14.91 67.26 19.61
CA MET A 776 15.32 66.66 20.87
C MET A 776 16.80 66.99 21.14
N GLY A 777 17.18 67.26 22.39
CA GLY A 777 18.59 67.40 22.79
C GLY A 777 19.15 66.09 23.33
N TYR A 778 20.47 65.93 23.34
CA TYR A 778 21.14 64.79 23.98
C TYR A 778 22.34 65.26 24.81
N VAL A 779 22.52 64.70 26.01
CA VAL A 779 23.70 64.94 26.84
C VAL A 779 24.17 63.63 27.48
N PRO A 780 25.48 63.29 27.43
CA PRO A 780 25.99 62.04 27.99
C PRO A 780 25.82 61.89 29.51
N LYS A 781 25.86 63.00 30.25
CA LYS A 781 25.71 63.01 31.72
C LYS A 781 24.95 64.22 32.20
N LEU A 782 24.05 63.98 33.14
CA LEU A 782 23.18 64.97 33.74
C LEU A 782 22.93 64.60 35.21
N LYS A 783 22.77 65.60 36.09
CA LYS A 783 22.35 65.42 37.47
C LYS A 783 20.96 66.02 37.67
N ILE A 784 20.06 65.24 38.27
CA ILE A 784 18.74 65.73 38.68
C ILE A 784 18.83 66.15 40.14
N VAL A 785 18.50 67.41 40.45
CA VAL A 785 18.52 67.98 41.80
C VAL A 785 17.11 68.51 42.11
N GLY A 786 16.32 67.74 42.85
CA GLY A 786 14.90 68.05 43.05
C GLY A 786 14.13 68.03 41.71
N ASP A 787 13.36 69.07 41.44
CA ASP A 787 12.63 69.24 40.16
C ASP A 787 13.45 70.01 39.11
N SER A 788 14.76 70.16 39.32
CA SER A 788 15.65 70.93 38.45
C SER A 788 16.78 70.09 37.88
N VAL A 789 17.14 70.40 36.64
CA VAL A 789 18.23 69.74 35.91
C VAL A 789 19.52 70.53 36.14
N ALA A 790 20.62 69.84 36.43
CA ALA A 790 21.96 70.42 36.50
C ALA A 790 22.88 69.71 35.50
N ILE A 791 23.41 70.48 34.54
CA ILE A 791 24.37 69.99 33.54
C ILE A 791 25.74 70.59 33.86
N ASP A 792 26.68 69.76 34.31
CA ASP A 792 28.02 70.20 34.72
C ASP A 792 28.81 70.84 33.56
N LYS A 793 28.52 70.45 32.31
CA LYS A 793 29.15 70.94 31.08
C LYS A 793 28.11 71.15 29.96
N PRO A 794 27.48 72.34 29.87
CA PRO A 794 26.48 72.66 28.84
C PRO A 794 26.99 72.51 27.40
N GLU A 795 28.29 72.65 27.18
CA GLU A 795 28.99 72.43 25.90
C GLU A 795 28.88 71.01 25.33
N LEU A 796 28.50 70.02 26.15
CA LEU A 796 28.31 68.63 25.72
C LEU A 796 26.89 68.33 25.24
N ILE A 797 25.98 69.32 25.27
CA ILE A 797 24.62 69.16 24.75
C ILE A 797 24.67 69.12 23.22
N SER A 798 24.20 68.03 22.64
CA SER A 798 24.01 67.88 21.21
C SER A 798 22.58 68.25 20.85
N PHE A 799 22.42 69.29 20.03
CA PHE A 799 21.14 69.82 19.55
C PHE A 799 21.40 70.50 18.21
N ASN A 800 20.59 70.23 17.17
CA ASN A 800 20.87 70.64 15.79
C ASN A 800 22.26 70.18 15.28
N ARG A 801 22.66 68.96 15.68
CA ARG A 801 23.96 68.39 15.34
C ARG A 801 23.82 66.93 14.97
N HIS A 802 24.55 66.50 13.95
CA HIS A 802 24.65 65.08 13.59
C HIS A 802 25.60 64.34 14.53
N ILE A 803 25.13 63.25 15.12
CA ILE A 803 25.93 62.33 15.94
C ILE A 803 26.08 61.02 15.15
N PRO A 804 27.30 60.51 14.93
CA PRO A 804 27.51 59.16 14.41
C PRO A 804 26.78 58.10 15.25
N ALA A 805 26.21 57.07 14.63
CA ALA A 805 25.40 56.08 15.34
C ALA A 805 26.17 55.29 16.42
N ASP A 806 27.48 55.16 16.27
CA ASP A 806 28.42 54.54 17.20
C ASP A 806 28.81 55.45 18.39
N GLU A 807 28.55 56.76 18.30
CA GLU A 807 28.82 57.73 19.37
C GLU A 807 27.60 58.00 20.28
N LEU A 808 26.42 57.47 19.93
CA LEU A 808 25.22 57.57 20.77
C LEU A 808 25.29 56.58 21.94
N ASP A 809 25.69 57.06 23.11
CA ASP A 809 25.59 56.31 24.36
C ASP A 809 24.17 56.38 24.92
N LEU A 810 23.48 55.24 24.91
CA LEU A 810 22.09 55.14 25.40
C LEU A 810 21.95 55.33 26.91
N SER A 811 23.05 55.30 27.67
CA SER A 811 23.04 55.70 29.09
C SER A 811 22.97 57.22 29.29
N GLY A 812 23.09 58.00 28.21
CA GLY A 812 22.89 59.45 28.22
C GLY A 812 21.41 59.86 28.26
N TYR A 813 21.19 61.16 28.45
CA TYR A 813 19.88 61.76 28.64
C TYR A 813 19.42 62.52 27.39
N LEU A 814 18.17 62.27 27.00
CA LEU A 814 17.43 63.01 26.00
C LEU A 814 16.71 64.18 26.67
N LEU A 815 16.78 65.36 26.06
CA LEU A 815 16.32 66.63 26.62
C LEU A 815 15.21 67.22 25.74
N ALA A 816 14.18 67.79 26.37
CA ALA A 816 13.21 68.62 25.67
C ALA A 816 13.90 69.91 25.14
N PRO A 817 13.49 70.43 23.97
CA PRO A 817 14.06 71.67 23.41
C PRO A 817 14.09 72.84 24.41
N ARG A 818 13.02 72.99 25.21
CA ARG A 818 12.92 74.02 26.27
C ARG A 818 14.02 73.95 27.33
N ILE A 819 14.54 72.75 27.63
CA ILE A 819 15.64 72.56 28.59
C ILE A 819 16.96 72.95 27.94
N VAL A 820 17.16 72.59 26.67
CA VAL A 820 18.35 72.98 25.90
C VAL A 820 18.47 74.51 25.84
N GLU A 821 17.37 75.21 25.58
CA GLU A 821 17.31 76.68 25.51
C GLU A 821 17.69 77.35 26.84
N GLN A 822 17.32 76.77 27.98
CA GLN A 822 17.67 77.30 29.31
C GLN A 822 19.18 77.31 29.57
N PHE A 823 19.90 76.31 29.05
CA PHE A 823 21.36 76.19 29.22
C PHE A 823 22.16 76.98 28.17
N GLN A 824 21.51 77.50 27.12
CA GLN A 824 22.14 78.37 26.13
C GLN A 824 22.10 79.87 26.50
N GLN A 825 21.37 80.29 27.55
CA GLN A 825 21.13 81.71 27.91
C GLN A 825 22.01 82.31 29.04
N GLN A 826 23.13 81.71 29.47
CA GLN A 826 24.07 82.36 30.42
C GLN A 826 25.32 82.94 29.72
N PRO A 827 25.67 84.24 29.84
CA PRO A 827 26.74 84.87 29.06
C PRO A 827 28.06 85.02 29.85
N PRO A 828 29.21 85.13 29.14
CA PRO A 828 30.35 85.95 29.59
C PRO A 828 30.61 87.17 28.70
N ILE A 829 31.29 88.15 29.31
CA ILE A 829 31.45 89.57 28.94
C ILE A 829 32.62 89.82 27.94
N ILE A 830 32.47 90.95 27.24
CA ILE A 830 33.19 91.59 26.10
C ILE A 830 34.66 92.00 26.36
N GLU A 831 35.53 91.91 25.34
CA GLU A 831 36.32 93.05 24.82
C GLU A 831 36.84 92.78 23.39
N LEU A 832 36.68 93.80 22.53
CA LEU A 832 36.93 93.82 21.08
C LEU A 832 38.30 94.42 20.77
N GLU A 833 39.01 93.87 19.78
CA GLU A 833 39.78 94.66 18.80
C GLU A 833 39.88 93.92 17.45
N ASN A 834 39.70 94.69 16.38
CA ASN A 834 39.56 94.32 14.96
C ASN A 834 40.83 93.62 14.39
N ASP A 835 40.77 92.77 13.35
CA ASP A 835 40.40 93.13 11.97
C ASP A 835 40.19 91.87 11.08
N GLY A 836 39.34 91.98 10.05
CA GLY A 836 39.42 91.15 8.83
C GLY A 836 38.32 90.12 8.51
N THR A 837 37.46 90.50 7.55
CA THR A 837 36.80 89.69 6.48
C THR A 837 35.56 88.80 6.73
N GLN A 838 34.52 89.14 5.95
CA GLN A 838 33.25 88.49 5.55
C GLN A 838 33.37 87.06 4.93
N PRO A 839 32.27 86.33 4.58
CA PRO A 839 30.83 86.60 4.80
C PRO A 839 29.95 85.36 5.20
N ASP A 840 28.65 85.65 5.33
CA ASP A 840 27.46 84.80 5.12
C ASP A 840 26.79 84.08 6.31
N SER A 841 25.63 84.62 6.68
CA SER A 841 24.52 83.87 7.29
C SER A 841 23.23 84.23 6.56
N ILE A 842 22.49 83.20 6.13
CA ILE A 842 21.10 83.33 5.68
C ILE A 842 20.23 82.76 6.79
N ASN A 843 19.41 83.64 7.32
CA ASN A 843 18.31 83.35 8.22
C ASN A 843 17.05 83.15 7.37
N TYR A 844 16.23 82.15 7.70
CA TYR A 844 14.85 82.04 7.22
C TYR A 844 13.94 82.81 8.19
N PRO A 845 13.01 83.63 7.70
CA PRO A 845 11.84 84.02 8.48
C PRO A 845 10.54 83.41 7.94
N ASP A 846 9.58 83.44 8.86
CA ASP A 846 8.26 82.82 8.88
C ASP A 846 7.29 83.09 7.72
N ALA A 847 6.26 82.24 7.71
CA ALA A 847 5.06 82.28 6.91
C ALA A 847 4.26 83.59 7.03
N VAL A 848 3.82 84.14 5.89
CA VAL A 848 2.46 84.71 5.71
C VAL A 848 2.03 84.56 4.24
N THR A 849 0.78 84.14 4.09
CA THR A 849 -0.12 84.17 2.93
C THR A 849 0.04 85.32 1.94
N GLY A 850 -0.18 85.05 0.64
CA GLY A 850 -0.55 86.10 -0.32
C GLY A 850 -0.40 85.72 -1.79
N ASN A 851 -1.55 85.63 -2.48
CA ASN A 851 -1.74 85.64 -3.94
C ASN A 851 -0.67 86.40 -4.74
N THR A 852 -0.23 85.88 -5.90
CA THR A 852 -0.20 86.64 -7.18
C THR A 852 0.24 85.81 -8.39
N THR A 853 -0.66 85.77 -9.39
CA THR A 853 -0.44 85.90 -10.85
C THR A 853 0.69 85.17 -11.59
N SER A 854 0.25 84.39 -12.57
CA SER A 854 0.98 83.79 -13.69
C SER A 854 1.98 84.74 -14.39
N LYS A 855 3.20 84.26 -14.62
CA LYS A 855 4.07 84.70 -15.72
C LYS A 855 4.17 83.58 -16.75
N VAL A 856 3.81 83.91 -18.00
CA VAL A 856 3.94 83.05 -19.18
C VAL A 856 5.44 82.84 -19.46
N ALA A 857 5.89 81.59 -19.44
CA ALA A 857 7.25 81.21 -19.85
C ALA A 857 7.30 80.96 -21.37
N GLU A 858 8.28 81.57 -22.04
CA GLU A 858 8.55 81.39 -23.48
C GLU A 858 8.77 79.91 -23.84
N GLN A 859 8.03 79.41 -24.83
CA GLN A 859 8.17 78.04 -25.33
C GLN A 859 9.45 77.88 -26.16
N LYS A 860 10.42 77.14 -25.65
CA LYS A 860 11.63 76.73 -26.38
C LYS A 860 11.26 75.71 -27.48
N PRO A 861 11.92 75.73 -28.66
CA PRO A 861 11.58 74.85 -29.77
C PRO A 861 11.84 73.36 -29.45
N THR A 862 10.88 72.50 -29.81
CA THR A 862 10.89 71.05 -29.54
C THR A 862 10.54 70.22 -30.78
N VAL A 863 11.04 68.98 -30.82
CA VAL A 863 10.70 67.95 -31.81
C VAL A 863 9.81 66.89 -31.16
N GLU A 864 8.67 66.56 -31.77
CA GLU A 864 7.74 65.53 -31.31
C GLU A 864 7.93 64.22 -32.10
N TYR A 865 8.05 63.11 -31.38
CA TYR A 865 8.15 61.75 -31.92
C TYR A 865 6.90 60.97 -31.51
N LYS A 866 6.11 60.57 -32.51
CA LYS A 866 4.89 59.78 -32.34
C LYS A 866 4.89 58.63 -33.34
N SER A 867 4.86 57.38 -32.88
CA SER A 867 4.80 56.21 -33.76
C SER A 867 3.34 55.78 -33.99
N ALA A 868 3.02 55.27 -35.18
CA ALA A 868 1.65 54.85 -35.52
C ALA A 868 1.17 53.61 -34.75
N SER A 869 2.08 52.87 -34.09
CA SER A 869 1.80 51.64 -33.34
C SER A 869 1.92 51.80 -31.81
N SER A 870 2.18 53.02 -31.32
CA SER A 870 2.36 53.30 -29.89
C SER A 870 1.48 54.47 -29.45
N SER A 871 0.85 54.33 -28.27
CA SER A 871 0.10 55.41 -27.64
C SER A 871 0.99 56.45 -26.95
N LEU A 872 2.32 56.25 -26.96
CA LEU A 872 3.28 57.15 -26.33
C LEU A 872 3.68 58.28 -27.27
N THR A 873 3.45 59.51 -26.84
CA THR A 873 3.99 60.72 -27.48
C THR A 873 5.23 61.20 -26.72
N ARG A 874 6.35 61.39 -27.41
CA ARG A 874 7.60 61.88 -26.80
C ARG A 874 8.02 63.20 -27.44
N THR A 875 8.29 64.21 -26.62
CA THR A 875 8.76 65.53 -27.10
C THR A 875 10.14 65.84 -26.53
N VAL A 876 11.07 66.32 -27.36
CA VAL A 876 12.48 66.60 -26.98
C VAL A 876 12.88 67.99 -27.47
N LEU A 877 13.64 68.76 -26.68
CA LEU A 877 14.15 70.07 -27.10
C LEU A 877 15.15 69.94 -28.27
N VAL A 878 15.07 70.84 -29.24
CA VAL A 878 15.95 70.82 -30.45
C VAL A 878 17.43 70.86 -30.06
N ASP A 879 17.82 71.67 -29.06
CA ASP A 879 19.21 71.76 -28.59
C ASP A 879 19.75 70.45 -27.98
N ILE A 880 18.87 69.58 -27.49
CA ILE A 880 19.24 68.24 -27.01
C ILE A 880 19.44 67.29 -28.21
N VAL A 881 18.60 67.40 -29.24
CA VAL A 881 18.72 66.59 -30.47
C VAL A 881 19.99 66.95 -31.24
N ASP A 882 20.33 68.24 -31.31
CA ASP A 882 21.53 68.75 -31.99
C ASP A 882 22.83 68.58 -31.17
N GLY A 883 22.77 67.94 -30.00
CA GLY A 883 23.94 67.66 -29.15
C GLY A 883 24.54 68.87 -28.44
N LYS A 884 23.89 70.03 -28.49
CA LYS A 884 24.36 71.27 -27.84
C LYS A 884 24.11 71.29 -26.33
N GLN A 885 23.14 70.50 -25.85
CA GLN A 885 22.79 70.40 -24.43
C GLN A 885 22.47 68.95 -24.03
N ALA A 886 22.96 68.51 -22.87
CA ALA A 886 22.61 67.21 -22.30
C ALA A 886 21.18 67.19 -21.72
N ALA A 887 20.46 66.09 -21.88
CA ALA A 887 19.14 65.89 -21.29
C ALA A 887 19.24 65.68 -19.78
N LYS A 888 19.00 66.74 -19.00
CA LYS A 888 19.08 66.71 -17.53
C LYS A 888 17.74 66.65 -16.80
N ARG A 889 16.62 66.82 -17.50
CA ARG A 889 15.28 66.80 -16.92
C ARG A 889 14.36 65.96 -17.79
N TYR A 890 13.59 65.09 -17.15
CA TYR A 890 12.58 64.25 -17.79
C TYR A 890 11.25 64.47 -17.07
N THR A 891 10.16 64.59 -17.85
CA THR A 891 8.81 64.78 -17.30
C THR A 891 7.89 63.81 -18.00
N LEU A 892 7.16 63.03 -17.20
CA LEU A 892 6.16 62.05 -17.65
C LEU A 892 4.80 62.46 -17.11
N SER A 893 3.78 62.41 -17.96
CA SER A 893 2.39 62.65 -17.56
C SER A 893 1.52 61.56 -18.16
N SER A 894 0.71 60.91 -17.34
CA SER A 894 -0.15 59.79 -17.74
C SER A 894 -1.46 59.78 -16.95
N ILE A 895 -2.52 59.25 -17.55
CA ILE A 895 -3.82 59.03 -16.89
C ILE A 895 -3.99 57.51 -16.76
N LEU A 896 -4.18 57.04 -15.54
CA LEU A 896 -4.20 55.61 -15.20
C LEU A 896 -5.56 55.21 -14.64
N ASN A 897 -5.98 53.97 -14.88
CA ASN A 897 -7.12 53.36 -14.19
C ASN A 897 -6.66 52.46 -13.02
N LYS A 898 -7.60 52.02 -12.17
CA LYS A 898 -7.31 51.27 -10.93
C LYS A 898 -6.40 50.05 -11.11
N SER A 899 -6.56 49.29 -12.20
CA SER A 899 -5.75 48.08 -12.45
C SER A 899 -4.34 48.38 -12.96
N GLN A 900 -4.10 49.57 -13.51
CA GLN A 900 -2.81 49.95 -14.11
C GLN A 900 -1.84 50.59 -13.12
N VAL A 901 -2.31 50.93 -11.91
CA VAL A 901 -1.51 51.66 -10.91
C VAL A 901 -0.29 50.85 -10.47
N PHE A 902 -0.48 49.56 -10.18
CA PHE A 902 0.59 48.72 -9.64
C PHE A 902 1.74 48.55 -10.65
N ASP A 903 1.42 48.18 -11.89
CA ASP A 903 2.41 48.00 -12.96
C ASP A 903 3.13 49.31 -13.31
N PHE A 904 2.44 50.46 -13.18
CA PHE A 904 3.05 51.77 -13.42
C PHE A 904 4.10 52.13 -12.36
N PHE A 905 3.85 51.83 -11.09
CA PHE A 905 4.81 52.08 -10.02
C PHE A 905 6.06 51.21 -10.12
N GLU A 906 5.92 49.96 -10.55
CA GLU A 906 7.09 49.09 -10.83
C GLU A 906 7.97 49.67 -11.96
N MET A 907 7.36 50.29 -12.96
CA MET A 907 8.08 50.98 -14.04
C MET A 907 8.79 52.26 -13.56
N LEU A 908 8.16 53.05 -12.68
CA LEU A 908 8.76 54.25 -12.11
C LEU A 908 9.97 53.94 -11.24
N GLN A 909 10.03 52.77 -10.60
CA GLN A 909 11.18 52.34 -9.81
C GLN A 909 12.46 52.30 -10.65
N ARG A 910 12.37 51.82 -11.91
CA ARG A 910 13.51 51.82 -12.85
C ARG A 910 13.99 53.22 -13.23
N LEU A 911 13.09 54.20 -13.22
CA LEU A 911 13.42 55.60 -13.47
C LEU A 911 14.07 56.24 -12.22
N SER A 912 13.58 55.90 -11.03
CA SER A 912 14.16 56.32 -9.75
C SER A 912 15.62 55.88 -9.62
N ASP A 913 15.97 54.65 -10.04
CA ASP A 913 17.34 54.14 -9.98
C ASP A 913 18.35 54.95 -10.83
N LYS A 914 17.86 55.78 -11.75
CA LYS A 914 18.67 56.57 -12.69
C LYS A 914 18.56 58.08 -12.50
N ALA A 915 17.70 58.55 -11.60
CA ALA A 915 17.48 59.96 -11.33
C ALA A 915 18.10 60.34 -9.97
N ASP A 916 18.89 61.41 -9.93
CA ASP A 916 19.48 61.92 -8.68
C ASP A 916 18.42 62.54 -7.75
N ASP A 917 17.30 63.02 -8.31
CA ASP A 917 16.13 63.53 -7.59
C ASP A 917 14.86 63.28 -8.42
N MET A 918 13.77 62.85 -7.77
CA MET A 918 12.52 62.51 -8.42
C MET A 918 11.31 62.97 -7.59
N ILE A 919 10.58 63.95 -8.12
CA ILE A 919 9.35 64.45 -7.51
C ILE A 919 8.15 63.88 -8.27
N ILE A 920 7.28 63.15 -7.56
CA ILE A 920 6.04 62.60 -8.11
C ILE A 920 4.86 63.36 -7.52
N LYS A 921 4.00 63.92 -8.38
CA LYS A 921 2.72 64.51 -7.97
C LYS A 921 1.59 63.58 -8.40
N ILE A 922 0.75 63.18 -7.44
CA ILE A 922 -0.33 62.23 -7.66
C ILE A 922 -1.63 62.89 -7.22
N GLU A 923 -2.63 62.91 -8.12
CA GLU A 923 -4.00 63.33 -7.81
C GLU A 923 -4.91 62.10 -7.91
N ILE A 924 -5.59 61.73 -6.81
CA ILE A 924 -6.46 60.56 -6.75
C ILE A 924 -7.91 61.03 -6.56
N LYS A 925 -8.79 60.62 -7.47
CA LYS A 925 -10.24 60.83 -7.36
C LYS A 925 -10.95 59.49 -7.24
N ALA A 926 -11.57 59.25 -6.09
CA ALA A 926 -12.31 58.03 -5.80
C ALA A 926 -13.79 58.35 -5.54
N SER A 927 -14.69 57.53 -6.09
CA SER A 927 -16.13 57.61 -5.81
C SER A 927 -16.67 56.22 -5.52
N THR A 928 -17.65 56.13 -4.63
CA THR A 928 -18.36 54.89 -4.29
C THR A 928 -19.86 55.10 -4.46
N LYS A 929 -20.61 54.01 -4.65
CA LYS A 929 -22.08 54.05 -4.68
C LYS A 929 -22.71 54.05 -3.27
N GLY A 930 -21.92 53.71 -2.24
CA GLY A 930 -22.30 53.78 -0.83
C GLY A 930 -21.66 54.98 -0.14
N GLU A 931 -21.24 54.81 1.11
CA GLU A 931 -20.60 55.85 1.93
C GLU A 931 -19.15 55.45 2.23
N PHE A 932 -18.25 56.43 2.34
CA PHE A 932 -16.90 56.19 2.87
C PHE A 932 -16.93 56.29 4.40
N ASP A 933 -16.46 55.25 5.09
CA ASP A 933 -16.30 55.29 6.56
C ASP A 933 -15.11 56.20 6.93
N PRO A 934 -15.34 57.33 7.62
CA PRO A 934 -14.28 58.27 7.97
C PRO A 934 -13.21 57.68 8.89
N ASN A 935 -13.58 56.77 9.80
CA ASN A 935 -12.61 56.13 10.70
C ASN A 935 -11.74 55.13 9.95
N TRP A 936 -12.32 54.41 9.00
CA TRP A 936 -11.55 53.53 8.13
C TRP A 936 -10.60 54.33 7.22
N ILE A 937 -11.05 55.45 6.62
CA ILE A 937 -10.16 56.31 5.81
C ILE A 937 -9.01 56.84 6.65
N ARG A 938 -9.32 57.34 7.85
CA ARG A 938 -8.29 57.84 8.76
C ARG A 938 -7.26 56.75 9.07
N ASN A 939 -7.69 55.57 9.52
CA ASN A 939 -6.77 54.54 10.00
C ASN A 939 -6.08 53.75 8.87
N ALA A 940 -6.74 53.56 7.72
CA ALA A 940 -6.24 52.72 6.64
C ALA A 940 -5.57 53.52 5.51
N ILE A 941 -5.78 54.83 5.43
CA ILE A 941 -5.23 55.68 4.36
C ILE A 941 -4.46 56.86 4.94
N GLU A 942 -5.07 57.71 5.78
CA GLU A 942 -4.41 58.93 6.25
C GLU A 942 -3.26 58.64 7.23
N GLU A 943 -3.48 57.72 8.18
CA GLU A 943 -2.46 57.32 9.16
C GLU A 943 -1.25 56.66 8.48
N PRO A 944 -1.42 55.69 7.55
CA PRO A 944 -0.28 55.15 6.81
C PRO A 944 0.44 56.17 5.94
N LEU A 945 -0.27 57.13 5.32
CA LEU A 945 0.37 58.20 4.53
C LEU A 945 1.22 59.12 5.41
N ASP A 946 0.71 59.47 6.59
CA ASP A 946 1.43 60.25 7.60
C ASP A 946 2.62 59.46 8.18
N GLU A 947 2.44 58.16 8.42
CA GLU A 947 3.51 57.26 8.88
C GLU A 947 4.64 57.08 7.86
N MET A 948 4.34 57.23 6.56
CA MET A 948 5.31 57.18 5.47
C MET A 948 5.92 58.55 5.14
N ASP A 949 5.58 59.61 5.88
CA ASP A 949 6.02 61.01 5.66
C ASP A 949 5.71 61.54 4.26
N ILE A 950 4.56 61.11 3.72
CA ILE A 950 4.09 61.54 2.40
C ILE A 950 3.25 62.81 2.59
N GLN A 951 3.75 63.96 2.14
CA GLN A 951 2.96 65.20 2.11
C GLN A 951 1.73 65.05 1.20
N ALA A 952 0.57 64.85 1.81
CA ALA A 952 -0.71 64.69 1.13
C ALA A 952 -1.75 65.67 1.71
N ASN A 953 -2.67 66.13 0.86
CA ASN A 953 -3.83 66.91 1.29
C ASN A 953 -5.08 66.10 0.93
N THR A 954 -5.81 65.62 1.93
CA THR A 954 -7.02 64.82 1.75
C THR A 954 -8.26 65.69 1.88
N LYS A 955 -9.28 65.39 1.09
CA LYS A 955 -10.59 66.06 1.14
C LYS A 955 -11.68 65.03 0.90
N LEU A 956 -12.52 64.80 1.91
CA LEU A 956 -13.81 64.13 1.72
C LEU A 956 -14.85 65.17 1.33
N GLU A 957 -15.63 64.88 0.30
CA GLU A 957 -16.75 65.69 -0.19
C GLU A 957 -18.07 64.93 -0.11
#